data_AF-A0A9P6BU90-F1
#
_entry.id   AF-A0A9P6BU90-F1
#
_cell.length_a   1.000
_cell.length_b   1.000
_cell.length_c   1.000
_cell.angle_alpha   90.00
_cell.angle_beta   90.00
_cell.angle_gamma   90.00
#
_symmetry.space_group_name_H-M   'P 1'
#
loop_
_entity.id
_entity.type
_entity.pdbx_description
1 polymer ?
#
loop_
_entity_poly.entity_id
_entity_poly.type
_entity_poly.pdbx_seq_one_letter_code
_entity_poly.pdbx_strand_id
1 'polypeptide(L)'
;MANQARVASLQDNINRPTRKVSYPKKADGKPYYTSEFFGENVFSLQQIAKALPKPAYASFLKQMRGRQALDKATADAIAHAVRIWAMDRGATHFTHWFQPQTGTTAEKHDAFLSLKSSFSANGEEVTAIDAFSGSQLLQAEPDASSFPSGGMRTTFEARGYTVWDTTSPMFIQEGPHGTSVLYIPSVFISYNGDALDEKTVLLRSTSAIAKSATELLNLIDPVPVGAQPKVAPQQFELAPIFEEASLAVDHNLLTMDVLSKVAHKNKLKVLYHEKPFKGVNGSGKHCNWSMSTDRGENLLDPTVKPETNYRFLLVLVSVLHAVQQHGGLLRTSIASSSNEHRLGACEAPPMIVSAFLGEHLTEVLNSIEESRPIKNFSVPEIQSIKLGGTVLDVKVASLPNISRDLTDRNRTSPFAFTGNKFEFRAVGSKQSPAFPVTILNAAVASAMADVTASLREQMGSKPYPSDADKVAVIKKYIASTKSVRFEGDGYSDAWIQEAEKRGLPNIKTSPEAFEQLLNPVHSDMLTKLGIFTATELQSRHLILQERYSKDLLVEANTLRTLLASQILPAAFEYRGSLAQSVSLLKGIDAEQAAPELEALQALTPVVKELQVAIADLDKTIEEIHHLSDDPVQEAKYACSHVLPALNAARTAADKLEVLTADKFYPIPKYSELLWF
;
A
#
# COMPACT_ATOMS: atom_id res chain seq x y z
N MET A 1 23.90 -16.55 -26.05
CA MET A 1 23.41 -15.18 -25.76
C MET A 1 23.09 -14.96 -24.28
N ALA A 2 22.07 -15.60 -23.68
CA ALA A 2 21.62 -15.30 -22.30
C ALA A 2 22.77 -15.23 -21.25
N ASN A 3 23.59 -16.28 -21.11
CA ASN A 3 24.71 -16.24 -20.17
C ASN A 3 25.76 -15.14 -20.48
N GLN A 4 25.97 -14.78 -21.75
CA GLN A 4 26.87 -13.67 -22.10
C GLN A 4 26.32 -12.33 -21.57
N ALA A 5 25.00 -12.16 -21.53
CA ALA A 5 24.37 -11.00 -20.90
C ALA A 5 24.46 -11.03 -19.36
N ARG A 6 24.33 -12.20 -18.72
CA ARG A 6 24.58 -12.40 -17.27
C ARG A 6 26.01 -11.97 -16.90
N VAL A 7 27.02 -12.53 -17.58
CA VAL A 7 28.43 -12.22 -17.34
C VAL A 7 28.74 -10.74 -17.63
N ALA A 8 28.20 -10.16 -18.72
CA ALA A 8 28.36 -8.74 -19.01
C ALA A 8 27.70 -7.83 -17.96
N SER A 9 26.57 -8.25 -17.36
CA SER A 9 25.92 -7.50 -16.27
C SER A 9 26.75 -7.49 -15.00
N LEU A 10 27.38 -8.62 -14.64
CA LEU A 10 28.33 -8.68 -13.51
C LEU A 10 29.55 -7.80 -13.76
N GLN A 11 30.06 -7.78 -15.00
CA GLN A 11 31.18 -6.93 -15.40
C GLN A 11 30.81 -5.43 -15.38
N ASP A 12 29.62 -5.01 -15.83
CA ASP A 12 29.16 -3.62 -15.67
C ASP A 12 28.99 -3.29 -14.17
N ASN A 13 28.42 -4.19 -13.35
CA ASN A 13 28.27 -3.98 -11.90
C ASN A 13 29.61 -3.71 -11.19
N ILE A 14 30.61 -4.58 -11.40
CA ILE A 14 31.95 -4.45 -10.77
C ILE A 14 32.66 -3.16 -11.22
N ASN A 15 32.44 -2.71 -12.46
CA ASN A 15 33.06 -1.50 -13.00
C ASN A 15 32.22 -0.21 -12.83
N ARG A 16 31.07 -0.25 -12.13
CA ARG A 16 30.26 0.95 -11.88
C ARG A 16 30.99 1.91 -10.92
N PRO A 17 31.28 3.16 -11.33
CA PRO A 17 31.88 4.14 -10.43
C PRO A 17 30.92 4.51 -9.29
N THR A 18 31.46 4.81 -8.11
CA THR A 18 30.67 5.22 -6.95
C THR A 18 29.82 6.45 -7.26
N ARG A 19 28.49 6.31 -7.15
CA ARG A 19 27.53 7.39 -7.41
C ARG A 19 27.78 8.56 -6.44
N LYS A 20 28.04 9.75 -6.97
CA LYS A 20 28.21 10.99 -6.18
C LYS A 20 26.94 11.82 -6.25
N VAL A 21 26.22 11.95 -5.14
CA VAL A 21 25.02 12.80 -5.04
C VAL A 21 25.44 14.23 -4.72
N SER A 22 25.16 15.16 -5.63
CA SER A 22 25.35 16.59 -5.43
C SER A 22 24.12 17.22 -4.78
N TYR A 23 24.17 17.45 -3.47
CA TYR A 23 23.13 18.22 -2.77
C TYR A 23 23.13 19.69 -3.23
N PRO A 24 21.97 20.37 -3.29
CA PRO A 24 21.88 21.78 -3.64
C PRO A 24 22.79 22.65 -2.76
N LYS A 25 23.50 23.60 -3.39
CA LYS A 25 24.41 24.54 -2.72
C LYS A 25 24.12 25.97 -3.10
N LYS A 26 24.24 26.86 -2.11
CA LYS A 26 24.18 28.31 -2.25
C LYS A 26 25.43 28.82 -2.98
N ALA A 27 25.38 30.08 -3.43
CA ALA A 27 26.51 30.75 -4.08
C ALA A 27 27.77 30.86 -3.20
N ASP A 28 27.65 30.75 -1.86
CA ASP A 28 28.77 30.69 -0.92
C ASP A 28 29.32 29.28 -0.67
N GLY A 29 28.84 28.28 -1.42
CA GLY A 29 29.28 26.88 -1.36
C GLY A 29 28.66 26.05 -0.21
N LYS A 30 27.89 26.66 0.69
CA LYS A 30 27.16 25.94 1.75
C LYS A 30 25.97 25.16 1.16
N PRO A 31 25.58 24.02 1.73
CA PRO A 31 24.33 23.36 1.36
C PRO A 31 23.12 24.27 1.67
N TYR A 32 22.04 24.11 0.92
CA TYR A 32 20.73 24.59 1.36
C TYR A 32 20.21 23.73 2.52
N TYR A 33 19.52 24.34 3.48
CA TYR A 33 18.69 23.62 4.44
C TYR A 33 17.44 23.10 3.72
N THR A 34 16.92 21.94 4.13
CA THR A 34 15.72 21.34 3.51
C THR A 34 14.53 22.30 3.48
N SER A 35 14.37 23.12 4.52
CA SER A 35 13.34 24.15 4.63
C SER A 35 13.43 25.30 3.60
N GLU A 36 14.53 25.43 2.86
CA GLU A 36 14.71 26.48 1.85
C GLU A 36 14.27 26.06 0.44
N PHE A 37 14.17 24.75 0.16
CA PHE A 37 13.70 24.19 -1.11
C PHE A 37 12.49 23.26 -0.98
N PHE A 38 12.08 22.89 0.25
CA PHE A 38 10.88 22.08 0.49
C PHE A 38 9.62 22.76 -0.09
N GLY A 39 8.95 22.09 -1.02
CA GLY A 39 7.75 22.60 -1.69
C GLY A 39 8.01 23.61 -2.82
N GLU A 40 9.25 23.80 -3.30
CA GLU A 40 9.58 24.75 -4.38
C GLU A 40 8.82 24.50 -5.70
N ASN A 41 8.54 23.22 -5.98
CA ASN A 41 7.80 22.72 -7.15
C ASN A 41 6.33 22.40 -6.82
N VAL A 42 5.77 22.95 -5.74
CA VAL A 42 4.38 22.74 -5.31
C VAL A 42 3.61 24.07 -5.30
N PHE A 43 2.45 24.11 -5.96
CA PHE A 43 1.55 25.26 -5.99
C PHE A 43 0.69 25.31 -4.71
N SER A 44 1.38 25.49 -3.58
CA SER A 44 0.79 25.44 -2.25
C SER A 44 -0.22 26.57 -2.01
N LEU A 45 -1.00 26.45 -0.93
CA LEU A 45 -1.90 27.51 -0.43
C LEU A 45 -1.20 28.88 -0.28
N GLN A 46 0.12 28.91 -0.05
CA GLN A 46 0.90 30.13 0.03
C GLN A 46 1.19 30.75 -1.35
N GLN A 47 1.32 29.96 -2.41
CA GLN A 47 1.45 30.46 -3.78
C GLN A 47 0.08 30.95 -4.29
N ILE A 48 -0.99 30.20 -4.03
CA ILE A 48 -2.36 30.61 -4.34
C ILE A 48 -2.70 31.94 -3.64
N ALA A 49 -2.31 32.12 -2.37
CA ALA A 49 -2.49 33.37 -1.61
C ALA A 49 -1.73 34.59 -2.19
N LYS A 50 -0.61 34.36 -2.89
CA LYS A 50 0.18 35.42 -3.55
C LYS A 50 -0.36 35.76 -4.93
N ALA A 51 -0.89 34.78 -5.66
CA ALA A 51 -1.31 34.92 -7.04
C ALA A 51 -2.78 35.36 -7.20
N LEU A 52 -3.67 35.02 -6.25
CA LEU A 52 -5.08 35.39 -6.30
C LEU A 52 -5.38 36.72 -5.59
N PRO A 53 -6.35 37.53 -6.09
CA PRO A 53 -6.96 38.60 -5.31
C PRO A 53 -7.58 38.08 -4.01
N LYS A 54 -7.48 38.85 -2.92
CA LYS A 54 -7.97 38.48 -1.57
C LYS A 54 -9.41 37.90 -1.56
N PRO A 55 -10.40 38.43 -2.31
CA PRO A 55 -11.75 37.86 -2.34
C PRO A 55 -11.81 36.46 -2.96
N ALA A 56 -11.08 36.23 -4.06
CA ALA A 56 -11.01 34.92 -4.72
C ALA A 56 -10.29 33.89 -3.83
N TYR A 57 -9.21 34.28 -3.16
CA TYR A 57 -8.54 33.42 -2.18
C TYR A 57 -9.43 33.07 -0.98
N ALA A 58 -10.20 34.03 -0.48
CA ALA A 58 -11.18 33.79 0.59
C ALA A 58 -12.34 32.87 0.14
N SER A 59 -12.80 33.00 -1.11
CA SER A 59 -13.78 32.08 -1.71
C SER A 59 -13.23 30.65 -1.78
N PHE A 60 -12.03 30.50 -2.35
CA PHE A 60 -11.34 29.22 -2.48
C PHE A 60 -11.13 28.53 -1.11
N LEU A 61 -10.62 29.25 -0.10
CA LEU A 61 -10.45 28.70 1.24
C LEU A 61 -11.79 28.27 1.88
N LYS A 62 -12.88 29.01 1.62
CA LYS A 62 -14.22 28.64 2.09
C LYS A 62 -14.75 27.39 1.38
N GLN A 63 -14.56 27.29 0.06
CA GLN A 63 -14.99 26.14 -0.74
C GLN A 63 -14.23 24.88 -0.33
N MET A 64 -12.90 24.95 -0.31
CA MET A 64 -12.01 23.84 0.09
C MET A 64 -12.30 23.34 1.51
N ARG A 65 -12.37 24.25 2.51
CA ARG A 65 -12.66 23.86 3.91
C ARG A 65 -14.10 23.40 4.11
N GLY A 66 -15.05 23.99 3.40
CA GLY A 66 -16.46 23.64 3.47
C GLY A 66 -16.87 22.44 2.61
N ARG A 67 -15.92 21.81 1.89
CA ARG A 67 -16.14 20.76 0.88
C ARG A 67 -17.24 21.13 -0.13
N GLN A 68 -17.24 22.40 -0.56
CA GLN A 68 -18.19 22.95 -1.53
C GLN A 68 -17.60 22.91 -2.94
N ALA A 69 -18.45 22.81 -3.96
CA ALA A 69 -18.00 22.88 -5.35
C ALA A 69 -17.25 24.19 -5.63
N LEU A 70 -16.12 24.07 -6.35
CA LEU A 70 -15.36 25.21 -6.82
C LEU A 70 -16.18 25.96 -7.87
N ASP A 71 -16.35 27.28 -7.71
CA ASP A 71 -17.06 28.08 -8.70
C ASP A 71 -16.16 28.40 -9.90
N LYS A 72 -16.78 28.65 -11.07
CA LYS A 72 -16.04 28.88 -12.31
C LYS A 72 -15.11 30.10 -12.28
N ALA A 73 -15.49 31.19 -11.61
CA ALA A 73 -14.64 32.39 -11.56
C ALA A 73 -13.38 32.15 -10.70
N THR A 74 -13.53 31.46 -9.57
CA THR A 74 -12.39 31.01 -8.75
C THR A 74 -11.54 29.98 -9.49
N ALA A 75 -12.16 29.03 -10.23
CA ALA A 75 -11.44 28.05 -11.04
C ALA A 75 -10.63 28.68 -12.19
N ASP A 76 -11.23 29.59 -12.98
CA ASP A 76 -10.56 30.30 -14.08
C ASP A 76 -9.40 31.17 -13.54
N ALA A 77 -9.56 31.80 -12.36
CA ALA A 77 -8.49 32.55 -11.72
C ALA A 77 -7.33 31.66 -11.23
N ILE A 78 -7.62 30.48 -10.65
CA ILE A 78 -6.60 29.50 -10.24
C ILE A 78 -5.88 28.93 -11.46
N ALA A 79 -6.61 28.58 -12.53
CA ALA A 79 -6.04 28.06 -13.77
C ALA A 79 -5.07 29.06 -14.41
N HIS A 80 -5.46 30.34 -14.51
CA HIS A 80 -4.58 31.39 -15.01
C HIS A 80 -3.30 31.53 -14.17
N ALA A 81 -3.44 31.51 -12.83
CA ALA A 81 -2.34 31.64 -11.88
C ALA A 81 -1.36 30.46 -11.92
N VAL A 82 -1.85 29.22 -11.89
CA VAL A 82 -1.01 28.02 -11.90
C VAL A 82 -0.29 27.83 -13.22
N ARG A 83 -0.94 28.17 -14.36
CA ARG A 83 -0.32 28.15 -15.69
C ARG A 83 0.91 29.05 -15.74
N ILE A 84 0.80 30.30 -15.28
CA ILE A 84 1.94 31.23 -15.25
C ILE A 84 3.04 30.68 -14.32
N TRP A 85 2.69 30.33 -13.08
CA TRP A 85 3.64 29.78 -12.10
C TRP A 85 4.39 28.52 -12.61
N ALA A 86 3.74 27.71 -13.46
CA ALA A 86 4.32 26.52 -14.05
C ALA A 86 5.16 26.81 -15.30
N MET A 87 4.70 27.68 -16.21
CA MET A 87 5.48 28.10 -17.38
C MET A 87 6.76 28.87 -16.96
N ASP A 88 6.71 29.66 -15.89
CA ASP A 88 7.87 30.29 -15.23
C ASP A 88 8.91 29.26 -14.72
N ARG A 89 8.50 27.99 -14.57
CA ARG A 89 9.33 26.82 -14.19
C ARG A 89 9.58 25.88 -15.38
N GLY A 90 9.39 26.37 -16.59
CA GLY A 90 9.62 25.64 -17.84
C GLY A 90 8.58 24.56 -18.15
N ALA A 91 7.45 24.51 -17.43
CA ALA A 91 6.40 23.55 -17.74
C ALA A 91 5.75 23.85 -19.10
N THR A 92 5.68 22.83 -19.95
CA THR A 92 5.17 22.91 -21.34
C THR A 92 3.86 22.15 -21.51
N HIS A 93 3.58 21.23 -20.60
CA HIS A 93 2.41 20.36 -20.60
C HIS A 93 1.75 20.39 -19.22
N PHE A 94 0.51 19.92 -19.15
CA PHE A 94 -0.19 19.56 -17.93
C PHE A 94 -0.73 18.13 -18.01
N THR A 95 -1.07 17.55 -16.87
CA THR A 95 -1.73 16.24 -16.78
C THR A 95 -2.71 16.20 -15.63
N HIS A 96 -3.87 15.61 -15.87
CA HIS A 96 -4.69 15.09 -14.79
C HIS A 96 -4.04 13.81 -14.27
N TRP A 97 -3.76 13.77 -12.98
CA TRP A 97 -3.03 12.70 -12.31
C TRP A 97 -3.95 12.01 -11.31
N PHE A 98 -4.34 10.78 -11.60
CA PHE A 98 -5.42 10.07 -10.89
C PHE A 98 -5.04 8.61 -10.60
N GLN A 99 -5.81 7.95 -9.74
CA GLN A 99 -5.51 6.62 -9.18
C GLN A 99 -6.54 5.56 -9.63
N PRO A 100 -6.59 5.15 -10.91
CA PRO A 100 -7.57 4.16 -11.38
C PRO A 100 -7.36 2.80 -10.69
N GLN A 101 -8.39 1.93 -10.71
CA GLN A 101 -8.40 0.61 -10.03
C GLN A 101 -7.36 -0.42 -10.57
N THR A 102 -6.46 0.01 -11.46
CA THR A 102 -5.20 -0.68 -11.81
C THR A 102 -4.21 -0.75 -10.63
N GLY A 103 -4.39 0.05 -9.57
CA GLY A 103 -3.50 0.09 -8.41
C GLY A 103 -2.17 0.84 -8.62
N THR A 104 -2.00 1.47 -9.78
CA THR A 104 -0.98 2.50 -10.04
C THR A 104 -1.67 3.81 -10.43
N THR A 105 -0.92 4.89 -10.50
CA THR A 105 -1.41 6.16 -11.06
C THR A 105 -1.49 6.13 -12.58
N ALA A 106 -2.24 7.08 -13.15
CA ALA A 106 -2.34 7.35 -14.57
C ALA A 106 -2.10 8.84 -14.86
N GLU A 107 -1.58 9.12 -16.06
CA GLU A 107 -1.27 10.45 -16.55
C GLU A 107 -1.50 10.53 -18.07
N LYS A 108 -1.94 11.69 -18.57
CA LYS A 108 -2.08 12.05 -19.99
C LYS A 108 -1.54 13.46 -20.17
N HIS A 109 -0.49 13.62 -20.97
CA HIS A 109 0.26 14.88 -21.07
C HIS A 109 -0.28 15.72 -22.23
N ASP A 110 -1.14 16.68 -21.91
CA ASP A 110 -1.67 17.66 -22.86
C ASP A 110 -0.79 18.93 -22.83
N ALA A 111 -0.44 19.46 -24.00
CA ALA A 111 0.35 20.69 -24.09
C ALA A 111 -0.49 21.92 -23.67
N PHE A 112 0.16 22.97 -23.15
CA PHE A 112 -0.52 24.26 -22.96
C PHE A 112 -0.90 24.93 -24.30
N LEU A 113 -0.30 24.52 -25.41
CA LEU A 113 -0.58 25.04 -26.75
C LEU A 113 -2.05 24.85 -27.15
N SER A 114 -2.69 25.98 -27.47
CA SER A 114 -4.03 26.05 -28.05
C SER A 114 -4.03 26.96 -29.28
N LEU A 115 -4.95 26.70 -30.21
CA LEU A 115 -5.10 27.48 -31.43
C LEU A 115 -6.36 28.36 -31.33
N LYS A 116 -6.17 29.67 -31.44
CA LYS A 116 -7.24 30.66 -31.42
C LYS A 116 -7.41 31.26 -32.81
N SER A 117 -8.41 30.77 -33.54
CA SER A 117 -8.94 31.44 -34.73
C SER A 117 -9.56 32.80 -34.36
N SER A 118 -9.33 33.78 -35.21
CA SER A 118 -10.04 35.06 -35.19
C SER A 118 -10.40 35.47 -36.62
N PHE A 119 -11.64 35.91 -36.82
CA PHE A 119 -12.13 36.31 -38.14
C PHE A 119 -11.96 37.82 -38.33
N SER A 120 -11.09 38.19 -39.26
CA SER A 120 -10.85 39.57 -39.67
C SER A 120 -11.50 39.85 -41.03
N ALA A 121 -11.52 41.12 -41.45
CA ALA A 121 -11.94 41.49 -42.81
C ALA A 121 -11.05 40.87 -43.92
N ASN A 122 -9.86 40.35 -43.57
CA ASN A 122 -8.90 39.76 -44.49
C ASN A 122 -8.95 38.20 -44.49
N GLY A 123 -9.81 37.58 -43.67
CA GLY A 123 -9.94 36.13 -43.54
C GLY A 123 -9.79 35.62 -42.09
N GLU A 124 -9.68 34.30 -41.96
CA GLU A 124 -9.39 33.64 -40.68
C GLU A 124 -7.90 33.70 -40.36
N GLU A 125 -7.56 34.27 -39.21
CA GLU A 125 -6.22 34.32 -38.66
C GLU A 125 -6.13 33.39 -37.45
N VAL A 126 -5.36 32.31 -37.57
CA VAL A 126 -5.16 31.30 -36.52
C VAL A 126 -3.90 31.62 -35.74
N THR A 127 -4.06 31.95 -34.45
CA THR A 127 -2.96 32.33 -33.55
C THR A 127 -2.68 31.22 -32.55
N ALA A 128 -1.40 30.85 -32.37
CA ALA A 128 -0.97 29.96 -31.30
C ALA A 128 -0.92 30.74 -29.98
N ILE A 129 -1.55 30.19 -28.93
CA ILE A 129 -1.54 30.75 -27.58
C ILE A 129 -1.38 29.64 -26.54
N ASP A 130 -0.67 29.90 -25.45
CA ASP A 130 -0.68 29.00 -24.30
C ASP A 130 -1.96 29.23 -23.48
N ALA A 131 -2.77 28.19 -23.29
CA ALA A 131 -4.06 28.27 -22.62
C ALA A 131 -4.23 27.16 -21.58
N PHE A 132 -4.77 27.54 -20.43
CA PHE A 132 -5.24 26.62 -19.40
C PHE A 132 -6.40 27.30 -18.69
N SER A 133 -7.56 26.64 -18.63
CA SER A 133 -8.83 27.22 -18.20
C SER A 133 -9.38 26.52 -16.97
N GLY A 134 -10.22 27.21 -16.20
CA GLY A 134 -10.89 26.65 -15.03
C GLY A 134 -11.77 25.44 -15.36
N SER A 135 -12.21 25.30 -16.61
CA SER A 135 -12.89 24.08 -17.08
C SER A 135 -12.04 22.82 -16.88
N GLN A 136 -10.72 22.86 -17.11
CA GLN A 136 -9.85 21.70 -16.88
C GLN A 136 -9.83 21.30 -15.40
N LEU A 137 -9.81 22.28 -14.50
CA LEU A 137 -9.86 22.03 -13.04
C LEU A 137 -11.22 21.49 -12.59
N LEU A 138 -12.32 21.91 -13.23
CA LEU A 138 -13.69 21.53 -12.87
C LEU A 138 -14.12 20.20 -13.47
N GLN A 139 -13.80 19.92 -14.73
CA GLN A 139 -14.17 18.70 -15.45
C GLN A 139 -13.35 18.56 -16.75
N ALA A 140 -12.45 17.57 -16.80
CA ALA A 140 -11.70 17.17 -17.98
C ALA A 140 -12.04 15.73 -18.42
N GLU A 141 -11.72 15.36 -19.67
CA GLU A 141 -11.91 13.99 -20.21
C GLU A 141 -10.52 13.36 -20.46
N PRO A 142 -10.03 12.45 -19.60
CA PRO A 142 -8.64 11.96 -19.61
C PRO A 142 -8.33 10.88 -20.66
N ASP A 143 -9.20 10.67 -21.65
CA ASP A 143 -9.17 9.54 -22.61
C ASP A 143 -9.04 8.16 -21.93
N ALA A 144 -9.99 7.88 -21.03
CA ALA A 144 -9.95 6.74 -20.12
C ALA A 144 -10.82 5.54 -20.54
N SER A 145 -10.95 5.32 -21.85
CA SER A 145 -11.71 4.21 -22.44
C SER A 145 -11.13 2.83 -22.10
N SER A 146 -9.81 2.74 -21.91
CA SER A 146 -9.05 1.50 -21.73
C SER A 146 -8.89 1.00 -20.28
N PHE A 147 -9.28 1.80 -19.28
CA PHE A 147 -9.12 1.41 -17.86
C PHE A 147 -10.19 0.40 -17.39
N PRO A 148 -9.84 -0.50 -16.44
CA PRO A 148 -10.79 -1.46 -15.88
C PRO A 148 -12.02 -0.77 -15.27
N SER A 149 -13.20 -1.33 -15.52
CA SER A 149 -14.45 -0.86 -14.92
C SER A 149 -15.46 -1.97 -14.64
N GLY A 150 -15.04 -3.24 -14.56
CA GLY A 150 -15.82 -4.36 -14.00
C GLY A 150 -17.28 -4.46 -14.48
N GLY A 151 -17.52 -4.27 -15.78
CA GLY A 151 -18.86 -4.28 -16.38
C GLY A 151 -19.67 -2.99 -16.28
N MET A 152 -19.26 -1.97 -15.50
CA MET A 152 -19.99 -0.69 -15.35
C MET A 152 -20.02 0.20 -16.60
N ARG A 153 -19.27 -0.16 -17.65
CA ARG A 153 -19.19 0.61 -18.91
C ARG A 153 -19.24 -0.36 -20.09
N THR A 154 -20.07 -0.06 -21.08
CA THR A 154 -19.97 -0.67 -22.40
C THR A 154 -18.78 -0.06 -23.15
N THR A 155 -18.17 -0.80 -24.09
CA THR A 155 -16.98 -0.31 -24.82
C THR A 155 -17.26 0.90 -25.72
N PHE A 156 -18.51 1.16 -26.10
CA PHE A 156 -18.91 2.33 -26.89
C PHE A 156 -19.36 3.54 -26.04
N GLU A 157 -19.58 3.34 -24.72
CA GLU A 157 -19.97 4.40 -23.77
C GLU A 157 -18.89 4.60 -22.68
N ALA A 158 -17.66 4.14 -22.92
CA ALA A 158 -16.55 4.10 -21.96
C ALA A 158 -15.95 5.48 -21.57
N ARG A 159 -16.77 6.53 -21.54
CA ARG A 159 -16.41 7.85 -21.03
C ARG A 159 -16.20 7.84 -19.52
N GLY A 160 -15.52 8.87 -19.06
CA GLY A 160 -15.32 9.20 -17.65
C GLY A 160 -14.64 10.56 -17.54
N TYR A 161 -14.69 11.16 -16.36
CA TYR A 161 -14.26 12.54 -16.14
C TYR A 161 -13.25 12.65 -15.00
N THR A 162 -12.28 13.54 -15.15
CA THR A 162 -11.37 13.96 -14.07
C THR A 162 -11.74 15.32 -13.50
N VAL A 163 -11.68 15.46 -12.18
CA VAL A 163 -11.94 16.71 -11.44
C VAL A 163 -10.78 16.95 -10.48
N TRP A 164 -10.26 18.18 -10.38
CA TRP A 164 -9.17 18.50 -9.45
C TRP A 164 -9.62 18.35 -8.00
N ASP A 165 -8.91 17.53 -7.24
CA ASP A 165 -9.07 17.43 -5.79
C ASP A 165 -8.34 18.57 -5.09
N THR A 166 -9.10 19.55 -4.63
CA THR A 166 -8.58 20.76 -3.97
C THR A 166 -7.89 20.53 -2.62
N THR A 167 -7.97 19.34 -1.99
CA THR A 167 -7.16 19.05 -0.79
C THR A 167 -5.71 18.74 -1.13
N SER A 168 -5.43 18.32 -2.37
CA SER A 168 -4.10 17.95 -2.85
C SER A 168 -3.54 19.01 -3.80
N PRO A 169 -2.36 19.60 -3.50
CA PRO A 169 -1.83 20.73 -4.26
C PRO A 169 -1.28 20.29 -5.61
N MET A 170 -1.51 21.10 -6.64
CA MET A 170 -0.87 20.92 -7.95
C MET A 170 0.66 21.06 -7.82
N PHE A 171 1.42 20.27 -8.58
CA PHE A 171 2.88 20.23 -8.50
C PHE A 171 3.53 20.11 -9.88
N ILE A 172 4.84 20.32 -9.96
CA ILE A 172 5.61 20.17 -11.21
C ILE A 172 6.62 19.04 -11.05
N GLN A 173 6.76 18.24 -12.12
CA GLN A 173 7.75 17.19 -12.21
C GLN A 173 8.28 17.08 -13.65
N GLU A 174 9.52 16.59 -13.80
CA GLU A 174 10.06 16.22 -15.10
C GLU A 174 9.25 15.06 -15.72
N GLY A 175 8.77 15.29 -16.95
CA GLY A 175 8.10 14.31 -17.79
C GLY A 175 9.05 13.59 -18.75
N PRO A 176 8.50 12.79 -19.69
CA PRO A 176 9.26 12.15 -20.75
C PRO A 176 10.09 13.14 -21.59
N HIS A 177 11.18 12.67 -22.19
CA HIS A 177 12.02 13.42 -23.13
C HIS A 177 12.59 14.76 -22.61
N GLY A 178 12.60 14.99 -21.30
CA GLY A 178 13.09 16.23 -20.70
C GLY A 178 12.06 17.37 -20.69
N THR A 179 10.78 17.06 -20.89
CA THR A 179 9.71 18.02 -20.62
C THR A 179 9.57 18.29 -19.12
N SER A 180 8.95 19.42 -18.78
CA SER A 180 8.43 19.72 -17.45
C SER A 180 6.91 19.81 -17.54
N VAL A 181 6.21 19.21 -16.58
CA VAL A 181 4.77 18.97 -16.64
C VAL A 181 4.09 19.40 -15.34
N LEU A 182 2.96 20.10 -15.47
CA LEU A 182 2.08 20.45 -14.34
C LEU A 182 1.13 19.29 -14.02
N TYR A 183 1.29 18.69 -12.85
CA TYR A 183 0.45 17.61 -12.34
C TYR A 183 -0.74 18.17 -11.55
N ILE A 184 -1.94 17.72 -11.90
CA ILE A 184 -3.22 18.11 -11.29
C ILE A 184 -3.82 16.88 -10.59
N PRO A 185 -3.65 16.73 -9.26
CA PRO A 185 -4.19 15.59 -8.52
C PRO A 185 -5.71 15.52 -8.66
N SER A 186 -6.21 14.49 -9.33
CA SER A 186 -7.60 14.41 -9.75
C SER A 186 -8.29 13.14 -9.24
N VAL A 187 -9.58 13.25 -8.94
CA VAL A 187 -10.47 12.08 -8.87
C VAL A 187 -10.93 11.69 -10.28
N PHE A 188 -11.25 10.42 -10.50
CA PHE A 188 -11.75 9.91 -11.78
C PHE A 188 -13.06 9.12 -11.62
N ILE A 189 -14.11 9.57 -12.33
CA ILE A 189 -15.50 9.11 -12.20
C ILE A 189 -16.12 8.68 -13.54
N SER A 190 -17.15 7.83 -13.48
CA SER A 190 -17.95 7.41 -14.64
C SER A 190 -18.81 8.55 -15.18
N TYR A 191 -19.36 8.38 -16.39
CA TYR A 191 -20.39 9.27 -16.93
C TYR A 191 -21.64 9.40 -16.02
N ASN A 192 -21.94 8.37 -15.22
CA ASN A 192 -23.06 8.34 -14.27
C ASN A 192 -22.69 8.82 -12.86
N GLY A 193 -21.40 9.11 -12.58
CA GLY A 193 -20.91 9.58 -11.29
C GLY A 193 -20.31 8.51 -10.35
N ASP A 194 -20.20 7.25 -10.80
CA ASP A 194 -19.54 6.18 -10.03
C ASP A 194 -18.02 6.38 -9.95
N ALA A 195 -17.40 5.96 -8.85
CA ALA A 195 -15.96 6.01 -8.66
C ALA A 195 -15.23 4.94 -9.51
N LEU A 196 -14.44 5.39 -10.48
CA LEU A 196 -13.56 4.54 -11.30
C LEU A 196 -12.11 4.51 -10.78
N ASP A 197 -11.89 5.07 -9.59
CA ASP A 197 -10.61 5.24 -8.94
C ASP A 197 -10.60 4.75 -7.49
N GLU A 198 -9.44 4.87 -6.85
CA GLU A 198 -9.30 4.69 -5.40
C GLU A 198 -9.49 6.00 -4.61
N LYS A 199 -9.23 7.15 -5.26
CA LYS A 199 -9.15 8.44 -4.57
C LYS A 199 -10.51 8.99 -4.16
N THR A 200 -11.55 8.87 -5.00
CA THR A 200 -12.92 9.25 -4.65
C THR A 200 -13.38 8.51 -3.39
N VAL A 201 -13.08 7.21 -3.31
CA VAL A 201 -13.52 6.35 -2.21
C VAL A 201 -12.76 6.65 -0.91
N LEU A 202 -11.46 6.97 -1.01
CA LEU A 202 -10.66 7.45 0.12
C LEU A 202 -11.22 8.77 0.68
N LEU A 203 -11.63 9.70 -0.17
CA LEU A 203 -12.26 10.96 0.25
C LEU A 203 -13.64 10.71 0.89
N ARG A 204 -14.47 9.81 0.33
CA ARG A 204 -15.76 9.39 0.93
C ARG A 204 -15.56 8.79 2.34
N SER A 205 -14.63 7.85 2.50
CA SER A 205 -14.36 7.21 3.81
C SER A 205 -13.73 8.14 4.84
N THR A 206 -12.84 9.04 4.41
CA THR A 206 -12.28 10.08 5.27
C THR A 206 -13.35 11.09 5.70
N SER A 207 -14.36 11.35 4.85
CA SER A 207 -15.54 12.12 5.23
C SER A 207 -16.43 11.38 6.24
N ALA A 208 -16.70 10.09 6.03
CA ALA A 208 -17.51 9.28 6.94
C ALA A 208 -16.90 9.18 8.34
N ILE A 209 -15.60 8.87 8.44
CA ILE A 209 -14.93 8.78 9.74
C ILE A 209 -14.81 10.15 10.42
N ALA A 210 -14.55 11.23 9.66
CA ALA A 210 -14.53 12.58 10.23
C ALA A 210 -15.91 12.97 10.82
N LYS A 211 -17.02 12.54 10.18
CA LYS A 211 -18.38 12.73 10.71
C LYS A 211 -18.59 11.94 12.01
N SER A 212 -18.37 10.62 12.00
CA SER A 212 -18.54 9.77 13.20
C SER A 212 -17.64 10.22 14.35
N ALA A 213 -16.41 10.64 14.05
CA ALA A 213 -15.50 11.22 15.04
C ALA A 213 -16.04 12.53 15.60
N THR A 214 -16.48 13.47 14.77
CA THR A 214 -17.00 14.77 15.23
C THR A 214 -18.28 14.61 16.07
N GLU A 215 -19.18 13.69 15.70
CA GLU A 215 -20.37 13.37 16.52
C GLU A 215 -19.99 12.84 17.92
N LEU A 216 -18.93 12.04 18.04
CA LEU A 216 -18.42 11.55 19.32
C LEU A 216 -17.63 12.64 20.09
N LEU A 217 -16.87 13.47 19.38
CA LEU A 217 -15.92 14.45 19.97
C LEU A 217 -16.56 15.72 20.50
N ASN A 218 -17.72 16.11 19.94
CA ASN A 218 -18.56 17.19 20.47
C ASN A 218 -19.03 16.96 21.94
N LEU A 219 -18.60 15.84 22.55
CA LEU A 219 -18.87 15.45 23.92
C LEU A 219 -17.60 15.41 24.84
N ILE A 220 -16.33 15.59 24.37
CA ILE A 220 -15.15 15.12 25.17
C ILE A 220 -13.78 15.88 25.22
N ASP A 221 -13.22 16.52 24.18
CA ASP A 221 -12.04 17.48 24.24
C ASP A 221 -10.64 17.02 24.89
N PRO A 222 -9.47 17.75 24.91
CA PRO A 222 -8.24 17.17 24.26
C PRO A 222 -6.72 17.45 24.68
N VAL A 223 -5.73 16.58 24.24
CA VAL A 223 -4.18 16.61 24.32
C VAL A 223 -3.45 15.60 23.29
N PRO A 224 -2.07 15.55 23.01
CA PRO A 224 -1.27 14.59 22.08
C PRO A 224 0.21 14.09 22.54
N VAL A 225 1.20 13.30 21.94
CA VAL A 225 1.50 12.33 20.76
C VAL A 225 2.93 11.56 20.81
N GLY A 226 3.28 10.45 20.03
CA GLY A 226 4.62 9.71 19.91
C GLY A 226 4.93 8.61 18.77
N ALA A 227 6.14 7.96 18.62
CA ALA A 227 6.62 6.93 17.57
C ALA A 227 8.06 6.25 17.79
N GLN A 228 8.76 5.26 17.12
CA GLN A 228 8.62 4.16 16.04
C GLN A 228 9.83 3.07 15.94
N PRO A 229 10.61 2.74 14.84
CA PRO A 229 10.52 1.65 13.77
C PRO A 229 11.73 0.63 13.47
N LYS A 230 11.69 -0.13 12.31
CA LYS A 230 12.77 -0.71 11.37
C LYS A 230 13.42 -2.17 11.42
N VAL A 231 13.81 -2.78 10.23
CA VAL A 231 15.00 -3.69 9.85
C VAL A 231 14.84 -4.64 8.59
N ALA A 232 15.81 -4.73 7.63
CA ALA A 232 16.11 -5.84 6.64
C ALA A 232 17.34 -5.55 5.66
N PRO A 233 17.88 -6.50 4.84
CA PRO A 233 19.03 -6.29 3.90
C PRO A 233 18.68 -6.21 2.38
N GLN A 234 19.41 -5.40 1.58
CA GLN A 234 19.07 -4.88 0.21
C GLN A 234 17.67 -4.23 0.07
N GLN A 235 16.83 -4.40 1.08
CA GLN A 235 15.55 -3.78 1.31
C GLN A 235 15.75 -2.44 2.04
N PHE A 236 15.11 -1.37 1.55
CA PHE A 236 15.21 -0.03 2.11
C PHE A 236 13.83 0.49 2.50
N GLU A 237 13.75 1.20 3.62
CA GLU A 237 12.50 1.77 4.13
C GLU A 237 12.62 3.30 4.23
N LEU A 238 11.78 4.00 3.47
CA LEU A 238 11.55 5.43 3.56
C LEU A 238 10.15 5.66 4.15
N ALA A 239 10.09 6.36 5.27
CA ALA A 239 8.86 6.77 5.92
C ALA A 239 8.84 8.30 6.00
N PRO A 240 7.84 8.99 5.41
CA PRO A 240 7.64 10.42 5.63
C PRO A 240 7.12 10.68 7.04
N ILE A 241 7.03 11.96 7.43
CA ILE A 241 6.20 12.37 8.57
C ILE A 241 4.73 12.11 8.21
N PHE A 242 3.89 11.83 9.20
CA PHE A 242 2.46 11.59 8.99
C PHE A 242 1.74 12.85 8.48
N GLU A 243 0.73 12.65 7.63
CA GLU A 243 -0.06 13.69 6.98
C GLU A 243 -1.55 13.33 7.00
N GLU A 244 -2.41 14.20 6.46
CA GLU A 244 -3.82 13.89 6.23
C GLU A 244 -3.96 12.72 5.22
N ALA A 245 -4.97 11.87 5.40
CA ALA A 245 -5.03 10.56 4.75
C ALA A 245 -5.07 10.62 3.20
N SER A 246 -5.71 11.63 2.60
CA SER A 246 -5.72 11.80 1.14
C SER A 246 -4.34 12.23 0.62
N LEU A 247 -3.70 13.19 1.30
CA LEU A 247 -2.39 13.71 0.95
C LEU A 247 -1.27 12.66 1.14
N ALA A 248 -1.31 11.91 2.24
CA ALA A 248 -0.35 10.85 2.55
C ALA A 248 -0.35 9.73 1.49
N VAL A 249 -1.52 9.41 0.92
CA VAL A 249 -1.66 8.42 -0.15
C VAL A 249 -1.13 8.95 -1.48
N ASP A 250 -1.46 10.20 -1.85
CA ASP A 250 -0.89 10.86 -3.02
C ASP A 250 0.65 10.92 -2.92
N HIS A 251 1.19 11.41 -1.81
CA HIS A 251 2.64 11.46 -1.57
C HIS A 251 3.29 10.07 -1.57
N ASN A 252 2.60 9.01 -1.12
CA ASN A 252 3.13 7.63 -1.22
C ASN A 252 3.31 7.19 -2.68
N LEU A 253 2.30 7.42 -3.52
CA LEU A 253 2.33 7.01 -4.93
C LEU A 253 3.28 7.88 -5.76
N LEU A 254 3.32 9.20 -5.51
CA LEU A 254 4.31 10.10 -6.09
C LEU A 254 5.74 9.68 -5.69
N THR A 255 5.95 9.26 -4.44
CA THR A 255 7.25 8.73 -3.99
C THR A 255 7.62 7.43 -4.73
N MET A 256 6.67 6.54 -5.02
CA MET A 256 6.93 5.32 -5.81
C MET A 256 7.28 5.64 -7.27
N ASP A 257 6.64 6.63 -7.90
CA ASP A 257 7.02 7.09 -9.23
C ASP A 257 8.42 7.75 -9.24
N VAL A 258 8.67 8.70 -8.34
CA VAL A 258 9.96 9.39 -8.21
C VAL A 258 11.10 8.39 -7.95
N LEU A 259 10.91 7.44 -7.03
CA LEU A 259 11.90 6.37 -6.78
C LEU A 259 12.14 5.52 -8.04
N SER A 260 11.11 5.22 -8.84
CA SER A 260 11.24 4.48 -10.10
C SER A 260 12.03 5.27 -11.15
N LYS A 261 11.66 6.53 -11.38
CA LYS A 261 12.32 7.44 -12.34
C LYS A 261 13.78 7.71 -11.94
N VAL A 262 14.05 7.97 -10.65
CA VAL A 262 15.40 8.19 -10.12
C VAL A 262 16.26 6.92 -10.17
N ALA A 263 15.70 5.74 -9.85
CA ALA A 263 16.43 4.48 -9.96
C ALA A 263 16.83 4.20 -11.41
N HIS A 264 15.91 4.36 -12.37
CA HIS A 264 16.20 4.14 -13.79
C HIS A 264 17.32 5.07 -14.30
N LYS A 265 17.24 6.38 -13.99
CA LYS A 265 18.33 7.35 -14.24
C LYS A 265 19.69 6.94 -13.65
N ASN A 266 19.69 6.13 -12.58
CA ASN A 266 20.88 5.67 -11.87
C ASN A 266 21.34 4.24 -12.24
N LYS A 267 20.82 3.63 -13.32
CA LYS A 267 21.03 2.21 -13.69
C LYS A 267 20.59 1.22 -12.59
N LEU A 268 19.49 1.51 -11.90
CA LEU A 268 18.86 0.65 -10.89
C LEU A 268 17.41 0.36 -11.28
N LYS A 269 16.82 -0.67 -10.66
CA LYS A 269 15.39 -0.98 -10.73
C LYS A 269 14.86 -1.15 -9.31
N VAL A 270 13.84 -0.39 -8.93
CA VAL A 270 13.11 -0.64 -7.67
C VAL A 270 12.16 -1.81 -7.90
N LEU A 271 12.12 -2.73 -6.93
CA LEU A 271 11.21 -3.87 -6.89
C LEU A 271 10.20 -3.62 -5.76
N TYR A 272 8.97 -3.22 -6.13
CA TYR A 272 7.86 -3.07 -5.17
C TYR A 272 7.13 -4.38 -4.87
N HIS A 273 7.56 -5.51 -5.45
CA HIS A 273 6.93 -6.80 -5.20
C HIS A 273 7.03 -7.17 -3.71
N GLU A 274 5.93 -7.59 -3.11
CA GLU A 274 5.87 -7.91 -1.68
C GLU A 274 6.82 -9.06 -1.28
N LYS A 275 7.16 -9.94 -2.22
CA LYS A 275 8.18 -10.99 -2.05
C LYS A 275 9.06 -11.09 -3.31
N PRO A 276 10.08 -10.23 -3.47
CA PRO A 276 10.90 -10.23 -4.70
C PRO A 276 11.83 -11.45 -4.74
N PHE A 277 12.22 -11.96 -3.57
CA PHE A 277 13.09 -13.13 -3.42
C PHE A 277 12.47 -14.12 -2.41
N LYS A 278 12.06 -15.29 -2.89
CA LYS A 278 11.64 -16.45 -2.07
C LYS A 278 12.73 -16.79 -1.04
N GLY A 279 12.38 -16.93 0.24
CA GLY A 279 13.32 -17.21 1.33
C GLY A 279 13.99 -15.99 1.98
N VAL A 280 13.78 -14.77 1.47
CA VAL A 280 14.24 -13.51 2.08
C VAL A 280 13.05 -12.79 2.75
N ASN A 281 13.30 -11.80 3.61
CA ASN A 281 12.24 -10.92 4.16
C ASN A 281 11.38 -10.31 3.04
N GLY A 282 10.10 -10.10 3.35
CA GLY A 282 9.16 -9.47 2.41
C GLY A 282 9.12 -7.95 2.56
N SER A 283 8.71 -7.26 1.49
CA SER A 283 8.47 -5.81 1.50
C SER A 283 7.01 -5.51 1.83
N GLY A 284 6.76 -4.85 2.97
CA GLY A 284 5.45 -4.36 3.37
C GLY A 284 5.35 -2.83 3.30
N LYS A 285 4.15 -2.28 3.51
CA LYS A 285 3.89 -0.84 3.58
C LYS A 285 3.04 -0.53 4.82
N HIS A 286 3.69 -0.33 5.97
CA HIS A 286 2.97 -0.19 7.24
C HIS A 286 2.17 1.11 7.32
N CYS A 287 0.84 1.01 7.22
CA CYS A 287 -0.05 2.16 7.39
C CYS A 287 -0.13 2.51 8.89
N ASN A 288 0.65 3.52 9.30
CA ASN A 288 0.57 4.13 10.63
C ASN A 288 -0.66 5.04 10.65
N TRP A 289 -1.75 4.57 11.26
CA TRP A 289 -3.07 5.18 11.24
C TRP A 289 -3.41 5.79 12.62
N SER A 290 -3.87 7.03 12.60
CA SER A 290 -4.33 7.75 13.79
C SER A 290 -5.41 8.77 13.44
N MET A 291 -6.23 9.11 14.43
CA MET A 291 -7.27 10.14 14.30
C MET A 291 -6.87 11.37 15.11
N SER A 292 -7.04 12.56 14.54
CA SER A 292 -6.83 13.83 15.24
C SER A 292 -7.96 14.81 14.94
N THR A 293 -8.20 15.74 15.85
CA THR A 293 -9.17 16.85 15.68
C THR A 293 -8.66 17.91 14.71
N ASP A 294 -9.52 18.84 14.30
CA ASP A 294 -9.16 20.05 13.54
C ASP A 294 -8.22 21.00 14.32
N ARG A 295 -8.21 20.88 15.65
CA ARG A 295 -7.28 21.54 16.57
C ARG A 295 -5.95 20.79 16.76
N GLY A 296 -5.78 19.62 16.16
CA GLY A 296 -4.52 18.85 16.11
C GLY A 296 -4.35 17.82 17.24
N GLU A 297 -5.43 17.37 17.86
CA GLU A 297 -5.37 16.59 19.11
C GLU A 297 -5.66 15.11 18.85
N ASN A 298 -4.72 14.23 19.19
CA ASN A 298 -4.83 12.80 18.88
C ASN A 298 -5.84 12.10 19.80
N LEU A 299 -6.71 11.30 19.19
CA LEU A 299 -7.78 10.56 19.88
C LEU A 299 -7.34 9.21 20.43
N LEU A 300 -6.25 8.68 19.87
CA LEU A 300 -5.60 7.43 20.27
C LEU A 300 -4.45 7.67 21.26
N ASP A 301 -4.32 8.87 21.80
CA ASP A 301 -3.36 9.15 22.87
C ASP A 301 -3.89 8.64 24.23
N PRO A 302 -3.21 7.67 24.89
CA PRO A 302 -3.64 7.14 26.18
C PRO A 302 -3.49 8.17 27.31
N THR A 303 -2.60 9.16 27.16
CA THR A 303 -2.09 10.05 28.21
C THR A 303 -1.46 9.29 29.40
N VAL A 304 -1.23 9.98 30.53
CA VAL A 304 -0.59 9.42 31.73
C VAL A 304 -1.50 8.44 32.49
N LYS A 305 -2.83 8.55 32.35
CA LYS A 305 -3.83 7.74 33.06
C LYS A 305 -4.92 7.20 32.13
N PRO A 306 -4.60 6.21 31.26
CA PRO A 306 -5.53 5.66 30.27
C PRO A 306 -6.84 5.13 30.89
N GLU A 307 -6.80 4.64 32.13
CA GLU A 307 -7.97 4.14 32.88
C GLU A 307 -9.01 5.21 33.21
N THR A 308 -8.61 6.49 33.21
CA THR A 308 -9.49 7.65 33.40
C THR A 308 -9.83 8.40 32.11
N ASN A 309 -9.11 8.10 31.02
CA ASN A 309 -9.25 8.77 29.73
C ASN A 309 -10.39 8.16 28.92
N TYR A 310 -11.65 8.44 29.32
CA TYR A 310 -12.84 7.88 28.67
C TYR A 310 -12.92 8.20 27.16
N ARG A 311 -12.34 9.33 26.71
CA ARG A 311 -12.22 9.69 25.29
C ARG A 311 -11.39 8.66 24.53
N PHE A 312 -10.18 8.39 25.00
CA PHE A 312 -9.30 7.35 24.45
C PHE A 312 -9.96 5.97 24.52
N LEU A 313 -10.53 5.59 25.68
CA LEU A 313 -11.13 4.27 25.87
C LEU A 313 -12.30 4.03 24.91
N LEU A 314 -13.18 5.02 24.69
CA LEU A 314 -14.30 4.91 23.75
C LEU A 314 -13.81 4.76 22.29
N VAL A 315 -12.80 5.51 21.88
CA VAL A 315 -12.21 5.38 20.54
C VAL A 315 -11.47 4.05 20.39
N LEU A 316 -10.72 3.62 21.41
CA LEU A 316 -10.01 2.33 21.44
C LEU A 316 -10.97 1.14 21.29
N VAL A 317 -12.07 1.09 22.06
CA VAL A 317 -13.04 0.00 21.92
C VAL A 317 -13.83 0.08 20.60
N SER A 318 -14.05 1.28 20.05
CA SER A 318 -14.63 1.43 18.70
C SER A 318 -13.72 0.81 17.64
N VAL A 319 -12.41 1.08 17.69
CA VAL A 319 -11.43 0.49 16.76
C VAL A 319 -11.33 -1.03 16.94
N LEU A 320 -11.27 -1.53 18.19
CA LEU A 320 -11.27 -2.97 18.45
C LEU A 320 -12.55 -3.65 17.93
N HIS A 321 -13.70 -3.01 18.04
CA HIS A 321 -14.96 -3.53 17.52
C HIS A 321 -15.00 -3.53 15.99
N ALA A 322 -14.46 -2.50 15.33
CA ALA A 322 -14.29 -2.47 13.88
C ALA A 322 -13.43 -3.65 13.36
N VAL A 323 -12.28 -3.89 14.01
CA VAL A 323 -11.39 -5.01 13.62
C VAL A 323 -12.06 -6.37 13.89
N GLN A 324 -12.87 -6.49 14.95
CA GLN A 324 -13.65 -7.69 15.23
C GLN A 324 -14.73 -7.95 14.17
N GLN A 325 -15.61 -6.97 13.90
CA GLN A 325 -16.77 -7.16 13.02
C GLN A 325 -16.40 -7.22 11.54
N HIS A 326 -15.30 -6.58 11.15
CA HIS A 326 -14.92 -6.40 9.75
C HIS A 326 -13.52 -6.96 9.43
N GLY A 327 -12.98 -7.85 10.28
CA GLY A 327 -11.68 -8.51 10.07
C GLY A 327 -11.58 -9.24 8.72
N GLY A 328 -12.67 -9.84 8.25
CA GLY A 328 -12.75 -10.45 6.91
C GLY A 328 -12.58 -9.42 5.79
N LEU A 329 -13.29 -8.29 5.87
CA LEU A 329 -13.20 -7.18 4.91
C LEU A 329 -11.81 -6.49 4.96
N LEU A 330 -11.20 -6.39 6.13
CA LEU A 330 -9.81 -5.92 6.29
C LEU A 330 -8.82 -6.88 5.61
N ARG A 331 -9.00 -8.21 5.73
CA ARG A 331 -8.22 -9.23 4.99
C ARG A 331 -8.43 -9.13 3.48
N THR A 332 -9.62 -8.76 3.00
CA THR A 332 -9.88 -8.44 1.58
C THR A 332 -9.14 -7.19 1.13
N SER A 333 -9.11 -6.15 1.97
CA SER A 333 -8.51 -4.85 1.62
C SER A 333 -7.02 -4.93 1.29
N ILE A 334 -6.34 -6.01 1.72
CA ILE A 334 -4.92 -6.30 1.50
C ILE A 334 -4.67 -7.56 0.65
N ALA A 335 -5.72 -8.17 0.09
CA ALA A 335 -5.64 -9.38 -0.72
C ALA A 335 -5.09 -9.08 -2.13
N SER A 336 -4.08 -9.84 -2.56
CA SER A 336 -3.46 -9.80 -3.90
C SER A 336 -2.47 -10.95 -4.04
N SER A 337 -2.27 -11.44 -5.27
CA SER A 337 -1.32 -12.51 -5.62
C SER A 337 0.08 -12.26 -5.05
N SER A 338 0.60 -11.04 -5.20
CA SER A 338 1.93 -10.69 -4.71
C SER A 338 2.03 -10.67 -3.18
N ASN A 339 1.01 -10.17 -2.48
CA ASN A 339 1.01 -10.09 -1.00
C ASN A 339 0.79 -11.48 -0.35
N GLU A 340 0.16 -12.44 -1.04
CA GLU A 340 0.07 -13.85 -0.57
C GLU A 340 1.44 -14.49 -0.40
N HIS A 341 2.40 -14.20 -1.29
CA HIS A 341 3.79 -14.66 -1.15
C HIS A 341 4.55 -14.05 0.05
N ARG A 342 3.95 -13.05 0.72
CA ARG A 342 4.53 -12.36 1.88
C ARG A 342 3.87 -12.73 3.20
N LEU A 343 2.54 -12.71 3.28
CA LEU A 343 1.80 -12.87 4.54
C LEU A 343 2.07 -14.23 5.22
N GLY A 344 2.11 -14.24 6.55
CA GLY A 344 2.36 -15.44 7.35
C GLY A 344 3.82 -15.91 7.40
N ALA A 345 4.78 -15.12 6.90
CA ALA A 345 6.20 -15.46 6.93
C ALA A 345 7.12 -14.23 7.06
N CYS A 346 8.32 -14.44 7.61
CA CYS A 346 9.46 -13.48 7.59
C CYS A 346 9.07 -12.02 7.95
N GLU A 347 8.60 -11.82 9.19
CA GLU A 347 8.17 -10.53 9.76
C GLU A 347 6.91 -9.89 9.14
N ALA A 348 6.25 -10.53 8.18
CA ALA A 348 4.92 -10.12 7.72
C ALA A 348 3.79 -10.89 8.42
N PRO A 349 2.71 -10.22 8.85
CA PRO A 349 1.70 -10.81 9.73
C PRO A 349 0.91 -11.96 9.07
N PRO A 350 0.26 -12.83 9.87
CA PRO A 350 -0.62 -13.88 9.36
C PRO A 350 -1.88 -13.29 8.70
N MET A 351 -2.61 -14.14 7.99
CA MET A 351 -3.86 -13.77 7.31
C MET A 351 -5.05 -13.58 8.27
N ILE A 352 -4.92 -14.06 9.52
CA ILE A 352 -5.91 -13.88 10.59
C ILE A 352 -5.75 -12.47 11.15
N VAL A 353 -6.76 -11.62 10.94
CA VAL A 353 -6.73 -10.23 11.43
C VAL A 353 -7.03 -10.19 12.93
N SER A 354 -6.03 -9.84 13.73
CA SER A 354 -6.10 -9.63 15.17
C SER A 354 -5.48 -8.29 15.60
N ALA A 355 -5.91 -7.80 16.76
CA ALA A 355 -5.43 -6.55 17.35
C ALA A 355 -4.47 -6.81 18.51
N PHE A 356 -3.32 -6.14 18.50
CA PHE A 356 -2.32 -6.16 19.57
C PHE A 356 -2.31 -4.84 20.33
N LEU A 357 -2.28 -4.89 21.67
CA LEU A 357 -2.39 -3.71 22.53
C LEU A 357 -1.16 -3.47 23.44
N GLY A 358 -0.35 -4.50 23.69
CA GLY A 358 0.65 -4.53 24.75
C GLY A 358 0.04 -4.89 26.10
N GLU A 359 0.85 -5.49 26.98
CA GLU A 359 0.44 -5.95 28.32
C GLU A 359 -0.27 -4.85 29.13
N HIS A 360 0.26 -3.62 29.11
CA HIS A 360 -0.26 -2.50 29.89
C HIS A 360 -1.70 -2.13 29.51
N LEU A 361 -2.00 -1.94 28.22
CA LEU A 361 -3.37 -1.60 27.80
C LEU A 361 -4.33 -2.79 27.94
N THR A 362 -3.84 -4.01 27.69
CA THR A 362 -4.61 -5.24 27.94
C THR A 362 -5.04 -5.33 29.42
N GLU A 363 -4.13 -5.07 30.35
CA GLU A 363 -4.42 -5.03 31.78
C GLU A 363 -5.31 -3.85 32.18
N VAL A 364 -5.17 -2.66 31.58
CA VAL A 364 -6.12 -1.54 31.79
C VAL A 364 -7.54 -1.96 31.42
N LEU A 365 -7.75 -2.54 30.23
CA LEU A 365 -9.08 -2.99 29.81
C LEU A 365 -9.62 -4.12 30.71
N ASN A 366 -8.79 -5.07 31.12
CA ASN A 366 -9.19 -6.14 32.03
C ASN A 366 -9.55 -5.60 33.43
N SER A 367 -8.82 -4.60 33.94
CA SER A 367 -9.10 -3.98 35.24
C SER A 367 -10.45 -3.23 35.27
N ILE A 368 -10.82 -2.57 34.16
CA ILE A 368 -12.12 -1.91 33.97
C ILE A 368 -13.26 -2.94 33.96
N GLU A 369 -13.09 -4.06 33.26
CA GLU A 369 -14.09 -5.14 33.21
C GLU A 369 -14.25 -5.84 34.57
N GLU A 370 -13.15 -6.38 35.13
CA GLU A 370 -13.09 -7.01 36.45
C GLU A 370 -13.43 -6.04 37.61
N SER A 371 -13.55 -4.74 37.35
CA SER A 371 -13.95 -3.70 38.31
C SER A 371 -13.01 -3.56 39.52
N ARG A 372 -11.70 -3.69 39.26
CA ARG A 372 -10.63 -3.79 40.27
C ARG A 372 -9.51 -2.78 40.01
N PRO A 373 -8.63 -2.51 40.99
CA PRO A 373 -7.36 -1.86 40.69
C PRO A 373 -6.53 -2.67 39.67
N ILE A 374 -5.70 -1.95 38.92
CA ILE A 374 -4.63 -2.48 38.08
C ILE A 374 -3.67 -3.31 38.96
N LYS A 375 -3.35 -4.54 38.56
CA LYS A 375 -2.47 -5.46 39.29
C LYS A 375 -1.01 -5.04 39.04
N ASN A 376 -0.28 -4.73 40.11
CA ASN A 376 1.18 -4.60 40.17
C ASN A 376 1.88 -4.00 38.93
N PHE A 377 1.63 -2.74 38.59
CA PHE A 377 2.64 -1.96 37.87
C PHE A 377 2.69 -0.49 38.29
N SER A 378 3.91 0.02 38.42
CA SER A 378 4.20 1.42 38.64
C SER A 378 4.04 2.21 37.34
N VAL A 379 3.30 3.32 37.40
CA VAL A 379 3.55 4.50 36.54
C VAL A 379 5.06 4.78 36.56
N PRO A 380 5.70 5.23 35.45
CA PRO A 380 7.15 5.42 35.39
C PRO A 380 7.70 6.61 36.21
N GLU A 381 7.47 6.60 37.53
CA GLU A 381 8.53 6.98 38.47
C GLU A 381 9.70 6.01 38.31
N ILE A 382 10.60 6.37 37.39
CA ILE A 382 12.02 6.00 37.27
C ILE A 382 12.44 4.82 38.18
N GLN A 383 12.06 3.59 37.84
CA GLN A 383 12.64 2.43 38.48
C GLN A 383 14.09 2.28 38.00
N SER A 384 15.04 2.71 38.84
CA SER A 384 16.48 2.50 38.63
C SER A 384 16.75 1.01 38.43
N ILE A 385 17.11 0.60 37.22
CA ILE A 385 17.21 -0.82 36.85
C ILE A 385 18.35 -1.49 37.64
N LYS A 386 17.99 -2.36 38.59
CA LYS A 386 18.94 -3.20 39.34
C LYS A 386 19.21 -4.50 38.59
N LEU A 387 20.16 -4.47 37.65
CA LEU A 387 20.83 -5.71 37.21
C LEU A 387 22.01 -6.01 38.16
N GLY A 388 22.15 -7.27 38.56
CA GLY A 388 23.40 -7.77 39.18
C GLY A 388 23.90 -7.01 40.42
N GLY A 389 23.00 -6.48 41.25
CA GLY A 389 23.37 -5.79 42.50
C GLY A 389 24.04 -4.40 42.34
N THR A 390 24.25 -3.93 41.11
CA THR A 390 24.87 -2.62 40.84
C THR A 390 23.83 -1.65 40.29
N VAL A 391 23.70 -0.45 40.86
CA VAL A 391 22.76 0.55 40.36
C VAL A 391 23.41 1.29 39.19
N LEU A 392 22.77 1.26 38.02
CA LEU A 392 23.14 2.08 36.86
C LEU A 392 22.66 3.52 37.07
N ASP A 393 23.28 4.20 38.02
CA ASP A 393 23.08 5.61 38.34
C ASP A 393 23.87 6.47 37.34
N VAL A 394 23.18 6.99 36.32
CA VAL A 394 23.77 7.91 35.34
C VAL A 394 23.87 9.29 35.98
N LYS A 395 24.93 9.49 36.77
CA LYS A 395 25.22 10.70 37.59
C LYS A 395 25.53 11.96 36.77
N VAL A 396 24.66 12.32 35.85
CA VAL A 396 24.75 13.49 34.97
C VAL A 396 23.43 14.25 35.05
N ALA A 397 23.29 15.12 36.05
CA ALA A 397 22.05 15.84 36.40
C ALA A 397 21.54 16.82 35.32
N SER A 398 22.20 16.90 34.16
CA SER A 398 21.84 17.72 33.00
C SER A 398 21.26 16.92 31.82
N LEU A 399 21.10 15.60 31.94
CA LEU A 399 20.45 14.77 30.92
C LEU A 399 18.99 14.47 31.32
N PRO A 400 18.03 14.54 30.37
CA PRO A 400 16.66 14.07 30.63
C PRO A 400 16.66 12.54 30.81
N ASN A 401 15.82 12.05 31.71
CA ASN A 401 15.72 10.62 31.99
C ASN A 401 15.29 9.84 30.74
N ILE A 402 16.06 8.81 30.37
CA ILE A 402 15.77 7.96 29.21
C ILE A 402 14.69 6.94 29.61
N SER A 403 13.44 7.29 29.38
CA SER A 403 12.32 6.35 29.50
C SER A 403 12.50 5.18 28.53
N ARG A 404 12.29 3.96 29.03
CA ARG A 404 12.18 2.78 28.17
C ARG A 404 10.89 2.89 27.34
N ASP A 405 11.01 2.78 26.02
CA ASP A 405 9.87 2.56 25.14
C ASP A 405 9.20 1.23 25.53
N LEU A 406 7.98 1.32 26.06
CA LEU A 406 7.15 0.19 26.46
C LEU A 406 6.12 -0.20 25.39
N THR A 407 6.23 0.34 24.16
CA THR A 407 5.49 -0.23 23.02
C THR A 407 6.11 -1.58 22.69
N ASP A 408 5.48 -2.65 23.19
CA ASP A 408 5.97 -4.00 22.96
C ASP A 408 5.97 -4.32 21.45
N ARG A 409 7.09 -4.84 20.99
CA ARG A 409 7.46 -4.90 19.57
C ARG A 409 7.09 -6.24 18.95
N ASN A 410 5.90 -6.76 19.29
CA ASN A 410 5.34 -7.93 18.61
C ASN A 410 5.05 -7.58 17.14
N ARG A 411 6.03 -7.89 16.27
CA ARG A 411 5.96 -7.64 14.82
C ARG A 411 4.95 -8.52 14.10
N THR A 412 4.56 -9.65 14.71
CA THR A 412 3.70 -10.66 14.08
C THR A 412 2.24 -10.22 13.97
N SER A 413 1.78 -9.28 14.81
CA SER A 413 0.41 -8.77 14.73
C SER A 413 0.15 -7.94 13.47
N PRO A 414 -0.97 -8.17 12.74
CA PRO A 414 -1.35 -7.37 11.58
C PRO A 414 -1.79 -5.95 11.93
N PHE A 415 -2.30 -5.72 13.14
CA PHE A 415 -2.86 -4.43 13.56
C PHE A 415 -2.46 -4.12 15.02
N ALA A 416 -1.35 -3.41 15.20
CA ALA A 416 -0.73 -3.22 16.51
C ALA A 416 -0.84 -1.77 17.01
N PHE A 417 -1.23 -1.58 18.28
CA PHE A 417 -1.19 -0.28 18.93
C PHE A 417 0.25 0.10 19.29
N THR A 418 0.78 1.16 18.69
CA THR A 418 2.16 1.64 18.88
C THR A 418 2.17 2.94 19.68
N GLY A 419 1.64 2.87 20.91
CA GLY A 419 1.71 3.93 21.93
C GLY A 419 0.67 5.05 21.81
N ASN A 420 0.33 5.48 20.59
CA ASN A 420 -0.61 6.59 20.34
C ASN A 420 -1.35 6.49 18.99
N LYS A 421 -1.28 5.34 18.33
CA LYS A 421 -1.72 5.09 16.94
C LYS A 421 -1.78 3.59 16.69
N PHE A 422 -2.50 3.14 15.67
CA PHE A 422 -2.40 1.76 15.20
C PHE A 422 -1.48 1.66 13.98
N GLU A 423 -0.80 0.53 13.85
CA GLU A 423 0.05 0.19 12.70
C GLU A 423 -0.54 -1.02 11.97
N PHE A 424 -1.08 -0.79 10.77
CA PHE A 424 -1.63 -1.84 9.91
C PHE A 424 -0.54 -2.39 8.99
N ARG A 425 0.00 -3.57 9.32
CA ARG A 425 1.20 -4.17 8.70
C ARG A 425 0.91 -5.12 7.54
N ALA A 426 -0.35 -5.53 7.40
CA ALA A 426 -0.78 -6.47 6.37
C ALA A 426 -0.81 -5.86 4.95
N VAL A 427 -0.71 -4.53 4.82
CA VAL A 427 -0.72 -3.80 3.54
C VAL A 427 0.52 -4.08 2.69
N GLY A 428 0.32 -4.32 1.40
CA GLY A 428 1.36 -4.61 0.42
C GLY A 428 2.22 -3.40 0.02
N SER A 429 3.46 -3.65 -0.43
CA SER A 429 4.38 -2.63 -0.94
C SER A 429 4.10 -2.18 -2.38
N LYS A 430 3.65 -3.08 -3.27
CA LYS A 430 3.13 -2.80 -4.63
C LYS A 430 1.78 -2.08 -4.54
N GLN A 431 0.96 -2.46 -3.56
CA GLN A 431 -0.42 -2.00 -3.40
C GLN A 431 -0.54 -0.49 -3.12
N SER A 432 -1.54 0.18 -3.70
CA SER A 432 -1.94 1.52 -3.24
C SER A 432 -2.52 1.44 -1.82
N PRO A 433 -2.05 2.27 -0.86
CA PRO A 433 -2.61 2.31 0.50
C PRO A 433 -4.04 2.87 0.56
N ALA A 434 -4.55 3.47 -0.52
CA ALA A 434 -5.89 4.04 -0.60
C ALA A 434 -7.00 3.06 -0.19
N PHE A 435 -7.04 1.87 -0.79
CA PHE A 435 -8.09 0.88 -0.54
C PHE A 435 -8.03 0.27 0.88
N PRO A 436 -6.85 -0.16 1.41
CA PRO A 436 -6.70 -0.53 2.82
C PRO A 436 -7.15 0.54 3.81
N VAL A 437 -6.75 1.81 3.60
CA VAL A 437 -7.12 2.93 4.49
C VAL A 437 -8.61 3.25 4.37
N THR A 438 -9.19 3.13 3.17
CA THR A 438 -10.63 3.31 2.92
C THR A 438 -11.47 2.32 3.71
N ILE A 439 -11.12 1.03 3.64
CA ILE A 439 -11.84 -0.03 4.36
C ILE A 439 -11.66 0.11 5.87
N LEU A 440 -10.46 0.44 6.35
CA LEU A 440 -10.21 0.72 7.77
C LEU A 440 -11.03 1.91 8.27
N ASN A 441 -11.04 3.03 7.53
CA ASN A 441 -11.82 4.21 7.86
C ASN A 441 -13.33 3.91 7.90
N ALA A 442 -13.85 3.14 6.94
CA ALA A 442 -15.26 2.75 6.90
C ALA A 442 -15.64 1.83 8.07
N ALA A 443 -14.83 0.80 8.34
CA ALA A 443 -15.04 -0.13 9.45
C ALA A 443 -15.06 0.60 10.81
N VAL A 444 -14.12 1.53 11.04
CA VAL A 444 -14.09 2.36 12.24
C VAL A 444 -15.28 3.34 12.28
N ALA A 445 -15.65 3.96 11.16
CA ALA A 445 -16.80 4.86 11.10
C ALA A 445 -18.12 4.18 11.47
N SER A 446 -18.30 2.90 11.08
CA SER A 446 -19.45 2.07 11.50
C SER A 446 -19.40 1.78 13.00
N ALA A 447 -18.30 1.20 13.51
CA ALA A 447 -18.20 0.84 14.92
C ALA A 447 -18.31 2.06 15.86
N MET A 448 -17.84 3.24 15.44
CA MET A 448 -18.07 4.50 16.17
C MET A 448 -19.54 4.91 16.18
N ALA A 449 -20.30 4.65 15.11
CA ALA A 449 -21.74 4.88 15.09
C ALA A 449 -22.48 3.91 16.03
N ASP A 450 -22.08 2.64 16.09
CA ASP A 450 -22.66 1.62 16.99
C ASP A 450 -22.38 1.94 18.48
N VAL A 451 -21.15 2.37 18.79
CA VAL A 451 -20.76 2.85 20.13
C VAL A 451 -21.52 4.14 20.48
N THR A 452 -21.70 5.06 19.52
CA THR A 452 -22.48 6.29 19.71
C THR A 452 -23.96 6.00 19.92
N ALA A 453 -24.54 5.02 19.23
CA ALA A 453 -25.91 4.55 19.45
C ALA A 453 -26.06 3.95 20.86
N SER A 454 -25.12 3.09 21.28
CA SER A 454 -25.08 2.55 22.65
C SER A 454 -24.94 3.64 23.72
N LEU A 455 -24.16 4.69 23.48
CA LEU A 455 -24.06 5.84 24.38
C LEU A 455 -25.37 6.64 24.45
N ARG A 456 -26.03 6.88 23.31
CA ARG A 456 -27.33 7.57 23.22
C ARG A 456 -28.43 6.78 23.94
N GLU A 457 -28.45 5.46 23.81
CA GLU A 457 -29.32 4.55 24.56
C GLU A 457 -29.05 4.66 26.08
N GLN A 458 -27.79 4.53 26.50
CA GLN A 458 -27.39 4.52 27.91
C GLN A 458 -27.61 5.87 28.62
N MET A 459 -27.44 7.00 27.91
CA MET A 459 -27.67 8.34 28.47
C MET A 459 -29.15 8.74 28.50
N GLY A 460 -30.00 8.15 27.66
CA GLY A 460 -31.43 8.46 27.56
C GLY A 460 -31.66 9.94 27.25
N SER A 461 -32.37 10.65 28.13
CA SER A 461 -32.70 12.08 27.98
C SER A 461 -31.68 13.05 28.59
N LYS A 462 -30.54 12.58 29.11
CA LYS A 462 -29.47 13.44 29.63
C LYS A 462 -28.86 14.28 28.48
N PRO A 463 -28.42 15.53 28.70
CA PRO A 463 -27.75 16.33 27.67
C PRO A 463 -26.36 15.80 27.31
N TYR A 464 -25.68 15.13 28.25
CA TYR A 464 -24.38 14.48 28.07
C TYR A 464 -24.34 13.15 28.85
N PRO A 465 -23.59 12.14 28.38
CA PRO A 465 -23.40 10.90 29.14
C PRO A 465 -22.57 11.16 30.40
N SER A 466 -23.01 10.63 31.55
CA SER A 466 -22.22 10.63 32.78
C SER A 466 -21.09 9.61 32.70
N ASP A 467 -20.09 9.69 33.59
CA ASP A 467 -18.97 8.75 33.56
C ASP A 467 -19.40 7.30 33.84
N ALA A 468 -20.47 7.10 34.61
CA ALA A 468 -21.10 5.78 34.76
C ALA A 468 -21.69 5.25 33.45
N ASP A 469 -22.31 6.11 32.63
CA ASP A 469 -22.84 5.73 31.31
C ASP A 469 -21.70 5.39 30.34
N LYS A 470 -20.63 6.20 30.33
CA LYS A 470 -19.42 5.93 29.53
C LYS A 470 -18.80 4.58 29.91
N VAL A 471 -18.60 4.34 31.21
CA VAL A 471 -18.02 3.09 31.73
C VAL A 471 -18.89 1.88 31.42
N ALA A 472 -20.22 1.98 31.49
CA ALA A 472 -21.13 0.89 31.11
C ALA A 472 -20.94 0.47 29.64
N VAL A 473 -20.90 1.45 28.71
CA VAL A 473 -20.66 1.18 27.28
C VAL A 473 -19.23 0.67 27.04
N ILE A 474 -18.21 1.25 27.69
CA ILE A 474 -16.83 0.76 27.59
C ILE A 474 -16.75 -0.72 28.01
N LYS A 475 -17.38 -1.14 29.12
CA LYS A 475 -17.41 -2.55 29.55
C LYS A 475 -18.12 -3.47 28.55
N LYS A 476 -19.26 -3.04 27.99
CA LYS A 476 -20.01 -3.77 26.94
C LYS A 476 -19.09 -4.13 25.77
N TYR A 477 -18.31 -3.17 25.27
CA TYR A 477 -17.41 -3.38 24.13
C TYR A 477 -16.05 -4.02 24.50
N ILE A 478 -15.53 -3.85 25.72
CA ILE A 478 -14.37 -4.63 26.21
C ILE A 478 -14.70 -6.13 26.24
N ALA A 479 -15.86 -6.48 26.81
CA ALA A 479 -16.29 -7.87 26.91
C ALA A 479 -16.51 -8.49 25.53
N SER A 480 -17.16 -7.78 24.59
CA SER A 480 -17.39 -8.29 23.24
C SER A 480 -16.09 -8.45 22.45
N THR A 481 -15.18 -7.47 22.47
CA THR A 481 -13.94 -7.47 21.66
C THR A 481 -12.86 -8.46 22.12
N LYS A 482 -13.10 -9.25 23.17
CA LYS A 482 -12.16 -10.27 23.68
C LYS A 482 -11.61 -11.22 22.61
N SER A 483 -12.40 -11.60 21.60
CA SER A 483 -11.94 -12.56 20.58
C SER A 483 -10.78 -12.03 19.74
N VAL A 484 -10.78 -10.75 19.37
CA VAL A 484 -9.82 -10.16 18.43
C VAL A 484 -8.52 -9.70 19.08
N ARG A 485 -8.47 -9.54 20.41
CA ARG A 485 -7.28 -9.13 21.16
C ARG A 485 -6.31 -10.30 21.30
N PHE A 486 -5.08 -10.17 20.79
CA PHE A 486 -4.06 -11.22 20.87
C PHE A 486 -2.65 -10.65 20.98
N GLU A 487 -1.95 -11.09 22.04
CA GLU A 487 -0.64 -10.57 22.43
C GLU A 487 0.53 -11.52 22.08
N GLY A 488 0.24 -12.77 21.69
CA GLY A 488 1.24 -13.82 21.45
C GLY A 488 1.80 -13.89 20.02
N ASP A 489 2.49 -14.99 19.71
CA ASP A 489 3.05 -15.24 18.37
C ASP A 489 1.97 -15.63 17.36
N GLY A 490 1.72 -14.73 16.41
CA GLY A 490 0.75 -14.89 15.33
C GLY A 490 1.11 -15.95 14.28
N TYR A 491 2.35 -16.48 14.27
CA TYR A 491 2.74 -17.56 13.37
C TYR A 491 2.43 -18.96 13.92
N SER A 492 2.09 -19.08 15.21
CA SER A 492 1.93 -20.39 15.85
C SER A 492 0.68 -21.15 15.37
N ASP A 493 0.81 -22.45 15.12
CA ASP A 493 -0.36 -23.33 14.84
C ASP A 493 -1.37 -23.31 16.00
N ALA A 494 -0.89 -23.06 17.22
CA ALA A 494 -1.72 -22.82 18.40
C ALA A 494 -2.64 -21.61 18.21
N TRP A 495 -2.11 -20.48 17.71
CA TRP A 495 -2.93 -19.30 17.39
C TRP A 495 -3.93 -19.59 16.27
N ILE A 496 -3.55 -20.34 15.23
CA ILE A 496 -4.48 -20.71 14.15
C ILE A 496 -5.70 -21.46 14.71
N GLN A 497 -5.48 -22.47 15.57
CA GLN A 497 -6.55 -23.22 16.23
C GLN A 497 -7.32 -22.41 17.28
N GLU A 498 -6.69 -21.43 17.93
CA GLU A 498 -7.34 -20.57 18.91
C GLU A 498 -8.23 -19.51 18.23
N ALA A 499 -7.75 -18.90 17.15
CA ALA A 499 -8.48 -17.94 16.33
C ALA A 499 -9.77 -18.54 15.76
N GLU A 500 -9.73 -19.79 15.29
CA GLU A 500 -10.90 -20.54 14.82
C GLU A 500 -11.92 -20.75 15.97
N LYS A 501 -11.47 -21.18 17.16
CA LYS A 501 -12.32 -21.30 18.37
C LYS A 501 -12.88 -19.95 18.85
N ARG A 502 -12.16 -18.86 18.58
CA ARG A 502 -12.57 -17.46 18.84
C ARG A 502 -13.51 -16.88 17.75
N GLY A 503 -13.79 -17.63 16.68
CA GLY A 503 -14.64 -17.19 15.57
C GLY A 503 -14.00 -16.16 14.63
N LEU A 504 -12.67 -16.03 14.61
CA LEU A 504 -11.97 -15.11 13.72
C LEU A 504 -11.82 -15.72 12.30
N PRO A 505 -12.08 -14.96 11.23
CA PRO A 505 -12.01 -15.48 9.87
C PRO A 505 -10.56 -15.73 9.42
N ASN A 506 -10.24 -16.99 9.11
CA ASN A 506 -8.94 -17.42 8.59
C ASN A 506 -9.01 -17.63 7.06
N ILE A 507 -9.16 -16.53 6.30
CA ILE A 507 -9.32 -16.59 4.84
C ILE A 507 -7.95 -16.72 4.18
N LYS A 508 -7.71 -17.89 3.56
CA LYS A 508 -6.39 -18.29 3.05
C LYS A 508 -6.13 -17.77 1.64
N THR A 509 -7.12 -17.85 0.75
CA THR A 509 -6.96 -17.42 -0.65
C THR A 509 -7.57 -16.04 -0.90
N SER A 510 -7.00 -15.30 -1.84
CA SER A 510 -7.50 -13.97 -2.24
C SER A 510 -8.83 -14.04 -2.99
N PRO A 511 -9.12 -15.04 -3.86
CA PRO A 511 -10.45 -15.22 -4.43
C PRO A 511 -11.56 -15.37 -3.37
N GLU A 512 -11.34 -16.14 -2.30
CA GLU A 512 -12.26 -16.21 -1.14
C GLU A 512 -12.34 -14.87 -0.39
N ALA A 513 -11.22 -14.16 -0.25
CA ALA A 513 -11.20 -12.87 0.41
C ALA A 513 -12.00 -11.82 -0.37
N PHE A 514 -11.93 -11.82 -1.71
CA PHE A 514 -12.68 -10.88 -2.55
C PHE A 514 -14.20 -11.06 -2.42
N GLU A 515 -14.70 -12.27 -2.16
CA GLU A 515 -16.14 -12.52 -1.92
C GLU A 515 -16.68 -11.77 -0.70
N GLN A 516 -15.84 -11.44 0.29
CA GLN A 516 -16.28 -10.67 1.46
C GLN A 516 -16.71 -9.23 1.13
N LEU A 517 -16.40 -8.68 -0.04
CA LEU A 517 -16.96 -7.39 -0.50
C LEU A 517 -18.47 -7.46 -0.79
N LEU A 518 -18.97 -8.66 -1.15
CA LEU A 518 -20.37 -8.89 -1.51
C LEU A 518 -21.17 -9.55 -0.37
N ASN A 519 -20.50 -9.98 0.71
CA ASN A 519 -21.13 -10.42 1.95
C ASN A 519 -22.10 -9.33 2.45
N PRO A 520 -23.40 -9.64 2.65
CA PRO A 520 -24.42 -8.66 3.05
C PRO A 520 -24.04 -7.79 4.24
N VAL A 521 -23.31 -8.32 5.23
CA VAL A 521 -22.88 -7.55 6.41
C VAL A 521 -21.93 -6.40 6.02
N HIS A 522 -21.07 -6.62 5.04
CA HIS A 522 -20.09 -5.63 4.58
C HIS A 522 -20.67 -4.69 3.51
N SER A 523 -21.43 -5.22 2.55
CA SER A 523 -22.02 -4.42 1.48
C SER A 523 -23.10 -3.47 2.00
N ASP A 524 -23.93 -3.89 2.96
CA ASP A 524 -24.85 -2.98 3.68
C ASP A 524 -24.10 -1.88 4.42
N MET A 525 -23.01 -2.20 5.12
CA MET A 525 -22.24 -1.21 5.90
C MET A 525 -21.61 -0.15 4.97
N LEU A 526 -20.96 -0.61 3.90
CA LEU A 526 -20.28 0.26 2.93
C LEU A 526 -21.25 1.15 2.14
N THR A 527 -22.46 0.65 1.83
CA THR A 527 -23.51 1.43 1.15
C THR A 527 -24.22 2.39 2.09
N LYS A 528 -24.57 1.98 3.33
CA LYS A 528 -25.21 2.86 4.34
C LYS A 528 -24.31 4.02 4.78
N LEU A 529 -22.99 3.82 4.80
CA LEU A 529 -22.01 4.89 5.04
C LEU A 529 -21.75 5.78 3.82
N GLY A 530 -22.31 5.47 2.64
CA GLY A 530 -22.09 6.23 1.41
C GLY A 530 -20.66 6.11 0.85
N ILE A 531 -19.96 5.01 1.16
CA ILE A 531 -18.59 4.75 0.67
C ILE A 531 -18.63 4.22 -0.75
N PHE A 532 -19.52 3.27 -1.00
CA PHE A 532 -19.72 2.64 -2.31
C PHE A 532 -21.21 2.55 -2.68
N THR A 533 -21.52 2.52 -3.98
CA THR A 533 -22.79 1.99 -4.51
C THR A 533 -22.71 0.47 -4.61
N ALA A 534 -23.87 -0.21 -4.70
CA ALA A 534 -23.89 -1.66 -4.92
C ALA A 534 -23.19 -2.08 -6.23
N THR A 535 -23.32 -1.25 -7.27
CA THR A 535 -22.67 -1.44 -8.58
C THR A 535 -21.15 -1.24 -8.50
N GLU A 536 -20.67 -0.23 -7.77
CA GLU A 536 -19.24 -0.03 -7.51
C GLU A 536 -18.63 -1.22 -6.74
N LEU A 537 -19.35 -1.81 -5.77
CA LEU A 537 -18.92 -3.02 -5.05
C LEU A 537 -18.82 -4.25 -5.97
N GLN A 538 -19.85 -4.51 -6.79
CA GLN A 538 -19.87 -5.64 -7.72
C GLN A 538 -18.75 -5.52 -8.76
N SER A 539 -18.57 -4.34 -9.34
CA SER A 539 -17.49 -4.06 -10.28
C SER A 539 -16.11 -4.26 -9.65
N ARG A 540 -15.90 -3.73 -8.44
CA ARG A 540 -14.63 -3.85 -7.73
C ARG A 540 -14.31 -5.30 -7.36
N HIS A 541 -15.32 -6.10 -7.00
CA HIS A 541 -15.14 -7.54 -6.84
C HIS A 541 -14.64 -8.19 -8.13
N LEU A 542 -15.29 -7.94 -9.26
CA LEU A 542 -14.89 -8.51 -10.56
C LEU A 542 -13.48 -8.07 -10.99
N ILE A 543 -13.14 -6.79 -10.85
CA ILE A 543 -11.80 -6.26 -11.16
C ILE A 543 -10.71 -6.94 -10.30
N LEU A 544 -10.99 -7.23 -9.02
CA LEU A 544 -10.02 -7.90 -8.14
C LEU A 544 -9.81 -9.37 -8.53
N GLN A 545 -10.86 -10.08 -8.94
CA GLN A 545 -10.75 -11.46 -9.46
C GLN A 545 -9.98 -11.49 -10.80
N GLU A 546 -10.42 -10.67 -11.77
CA GLU A 546 -9.81 -10.51 -13.10
C GLU A 546 -8.33 -10.10 -13.02
N ARG A 547 -7.96 -9.26 -12.04
CA ARG A 547 -6.57 -8.90 -11.77
C ARG A 547 -5.77 -10.09 -11.25
N TYR A 548 -6.35 -10.89 -10.35
CA TYR A 548 -5.66 -12.00 -9.69
C TYR A 548 -5.33 -13.11 -10.69
N SER A 549 -6.29 -13.49 -11.55
CA SER A 549 -6.05 -14.42 -12.65
C SER A 549 -4.98 -13.89 -13.61
N LYS A 550 -5.06 -12.62 -14.03
CA LYS A 550 -4.11 -12.02 -14.98
C LYS A 550 -2.69 -11.84 -14.43
N ASP A 551 -2.51 -11.39 -13.18
CA ASP A 551 -1.17 -11.33 -12.56
C ASP A 551 -0.55 -12.74 -12.53
N LEU A 552 -1.29 -13.79 -12.13
CA LEU A 552 -0.81 -15.18 -12.13
C LEU A 552 -0.57 -15.75 -13.55
N LEU A 553 -1.41 -15.44 -14.52
CA LEU A 553 -1.25 -15.86 -15.92
C LEU A 553 0.00 -15.26 -16.57
N VAL A 554 0.33 -14.01 -16.25
CA VAL A 554 1.56 -13.35 -16.70
C VAL A 554 2.78 -14.00 -16.06
N GLU A 555 2.75 -14.31 -14.76
CA GLU A 555 3.83 -15.03 -14.09
C GLU A 555 4.02 -16.45 -14.65
N ALA A 556 2.93 -17.20 -14.84
CA ALA A 556 2.94 -18.55 -15.41
C ALA A 556 3.50 -18.57 -16.83
N ASN A 557 3.05 -17.68 -17.72
CA ASN A 557 3.58 -17.58 -19.08
C ASN A 557 5.04 -17.12 -19.12
N THR A 558 5.44 -16.20 -18.25
CA THR A 558 6.82 -15.72 -18.14
C THR A 558 7.73 -16.86 -17.67
N LEU A 559 7.36 -17.56 -16.59
CA LEU A 559 8.10 -18.71 -16.08
C LEU A 559 8.21 -19.80 -17.14
N ARG A 560 7.10 -20.22 -17.75
CA ARG A 560 7.09 -21.20 -18.85
C ARG A 560 8.07 -20.80 -19.96
N THR A 561 8.03 -19.54 -20.41
CA THR A 561 8.92 -19.04 -21.47
C THR A 561 10.38 -19.12 -21.06
N LEU A 562 10.74 -18.72 -19.84
CA LEU A 562 12.12 -18.83 -19.31
C LEU A 562 12.59 -20.28 -19.20
N LEU A 563 11.71 -21.18 -18.73
CA LEU A 563 12.01 -22.60 -18.57
C LEU A 563 12.23 -23.27 -19.94
N ALA A 564 11.30 -23.10 -20.88
CA ALA A 564 11.36 -23.75 -22.19
C ALA A 564 12.43 -23.16 -23.12
N SER A 565 12.67 -21.84 -23.10
CA SER A 565 13.60 -21.18 -24.04
C SER A 565 15.02 -20.96 -23.53
N GLN A 566 15.27 -21.07 -22.21
CA GLN A 566 16.60 -20.80 -21.64
C GLN A 566 17.09 -21.94 -20.73
N ILE A 567 16.34 -22.30 -19.69
CA ILE A 567 16.84 -23.22 -18.65
C ILE A 567 16.88 -24.68 -19.14
N LEU A 568 15.84 -25.16 -19.82
CA LEU A 568 15.81 -26.52 -20.36
C LEU A 568 16.86 -26.72 -21.49
N PRO A 569 17.03 -25.81 -22.47
CA PRO A 569 18.14 -25.87 -23.43
C PRO A 569 19.53 -25.86 -22.78
N ALA A 570 19.78 -25.00 -21.79
CA ALA A 570 21.05 -24.96 -21.06
C ALA A 570 21.38 -26.30 -20.37
N ALA A 571 20.37 -26.96 -19.81
CA ALA A 571 20.53 -28.29 -19.22
C ALA A 571 20.77 -29.38 -20.28
N PHE A 572 20.21 -29.26 -21.49
CA PHE A 572 20.56 -30.15 -22.61
C PHE A 572 21.99 -29.93 -23.11
N GLU A 573 22.47 -28.68 -23.22
CA GLU A 573 23.87 -28.38 -23.55
C GLU A 573 24.84 -28.97 -22.52
N TYR A 574 24.56 -28.78 -21.23
CA TYR A 574 25.42 -29.33 -20.16
C TYR A 574 25.38 -30.88 -20.11
N ARG A 575 24.21 -31.51 -20.30
CA ARG A 575 24.11 -32.98 -20.45
C ARG A 575 24.87 -33.49 -21.67
N GLY A 576 24.86 -32.75 -22.77
CA GLY A 576 25.67 -33.05 -23.96
C GLY A 576 27.17 -33.01 -23.66
N SER A 577 27.62 -31.98 -22.94
CA SER A 577 29.03 -31.86 -22.51
C SER A 577 29.46 -33.01 -21.59
N LEU A 578 28.63 -33.41 -20.62
CA LEU A 578 28.91 -34.57 -19.75
C LEU A 578 28.93 -35.89 -20.53
N ALA A 579 27.94 -36.11 -21.39
CA ALA A 579 27.86 -37.32 -22.22
C ALA A 579 29.06 -37.44 -23.19
N GLN A 580 29.54 -36.31 -23.74
CA GLN A 580 30.75 -36.29 -24.56
C GLN A 580 31.99 -36.66 -23.72
N SER A 581 32.15 -36.10 -22.52
CA SER A 581 33.27 -36.45 -21.62
C SER A 581 33.27 -37.95 -21.29
N VAL A 582 32.13 -38.50 -20.87
CA VAL A 582 31.97 -39.95 -20.62
C VAL A 582 32.28 -40.78 -21.88
N SER A 583 31.84 -40.33 -23.05
CA SER A 583 32.13 -41.02 -24.32
C SER A 583 33.60 -41.01 -24.71
N LEU A 584 34.37 -40.00 -24.29
CA LEU A 584 35.81 -39.93 -24.51
C LEU A 584 36.57 -40.80 -23.49
N LEU A 585 36.14 -40.81 -22.22
CA LEU A 585 36.73 -41.67 -21.16
C LEU A 585 36.52 -43.16 -21.43
N LYS A 586 35.37 -43.56 -22.00
CA LYS A 586 35.14 -44.91 -22.55
C LYS A 586 36.18 -45.31 -23.60
N GLY A 587 36.62 -44.36 -24.43
CA GLY A 587 37.61 -44.59 -25.50
C GLY A 587 39.03 -44.88 -25.01
N ILE A 588 39.29 -44.75 -23.71
CA ILE A 588 40.59 -45.03 -23.07
C ILE A 588 40.46 -46.02 -21.89
N ASP A 589 39.36 -46.78 -21.83
CA ASP A 589 39.05 -47.79 -20.80
C ASP A 589 38.99 -47.25 -19.34
N ALA A 590 38.84 -45.93 -19.18
CA ALA A 590 38.78 -45.24 -17.87
C ALA A 590 37.35 -45.22 -17.26
N GLU A 591 36.45 -46.06 -17.76
CA GLU A 591 35.00 -45.97 -17.54
C GLU A 591 34.58 -46.16 -16.07
N GLN A 592 35.33 -46.96 -15.30
CA GLN A 592 34.96 -47.35 -13.93
C GLN A 592 35.24 -46.27 -12.87
N ALA A 593 35.76 -45.10 -13.26
CA ALA A 593 36.20 -44.04 -12.35
C ALA A 593 35.83 -42.62 -12.84
N ALA A 594 34.66 -42.45 -13.48
CA ALA A 594 34.23 -41.20 -14.11
C ALA A 594 33.03 -40.54 -13.36
N PRO A 595 33.26 -39.53 -12.48
CA PRO A 595 32.19 -38.79 -11.79
C PRO A 595 31.19 -38.10 -12.73
N GLU A 596 31.59 -37.83 -13.98
CA GLU A 596 30.73 -37.28 -15.03
C GLU A 596 29.52 -38.18 -15.34
N LEU A 597 29.67 -39.51 -15.17
CA LEU A 597 28.59 -40.47 -15.34
C LEU A 597 27.57 -40.37 -14.19
N GLU A 598 28.04 -40.25 -12.94
CA GLU A 598 27.18 -40.05 -11.77
C GLU A 598 26.42 -38.71 -11.87
N ALA A 599 27.11 -37.64 -12.27
CA ALA A 599 26.50 -36.33 -12.51
C ALA A 599 25.42 -36.40 -13.61
N LEU A 600 25.66 -37.11 -14.71
CA LEU A 600 24.69 -37.29 -15.79
C LEU A 600 23.47 -38.15 -15.36
N GLN A 601 23.69 -39.15 -14.50
CA GLN A 601 22.64 -39.97 -13.90
C GLN A 601 21.78 -39.15 -12.93
N ALA A 602 22.37 -38.29 -12.09
CA ALA A 602 21.64 -37.41 -11.17
C ALA A 602 20.86 -36.28 -11.89
N LEU A 603 21.43 -35.73 -12.96
CA LEU A 603 20.84 -34.63 -13.73
C LEU A 603 19.66 -35.05 -14.61
N THR A 604 19.69 -36.28 -15.14
CA THR A 604 18.66 -36.81 -16.05
C THR A 604 17.23 -36.86 -15.47
N PRO A 605 16.96 -37.36 -14.23
CA PRO A 605 15.62 -37.35 -13.66
C PRO A 605 15.10 -35.94 -13.37
N VAL A 606 15.96 -34.99 -12.94
CA VAL A 606 15.56 -33.59 -12.69
C VAL A 606 15.16 -32.88 -13.98
N VAL A 607 15.89 -33.12 -15.08
CA VAL A 607 15.50 -32.58 -16.40
C VAL A 607 14.18 -33.19 -16.91
N LYS A 608 13.90 -34.47 -16.61
CA LYS A 608 12.59 -35.08 -16.89
C LYS A 608 11.48 -34.49 -16.02
N GLU A 609 11.74 -34.28 -14.73
CA GLU A 609 10.81 -33.62 -13.79
C GLU A 609 10.42 -32.23 -14.29
N LEU A 610 11.41 -31.42 -14.68
CA LEU A 610 11.17 -30.10 -15.26
C LEU A 610 10.36 -30.17 -16.57
N GLN A 611 10.69 -31.08 -17.48
CA GLN A 611 9.97 -31.21 -18.76
C GLN A 611 8.48 -31.59 -18.55
N VAL A 612 8.18 -32.44 -17.56
CA VAL A 612 6.79 -32.76 -17.18
C VAL A 612 6.10 -31.55 -16.54
N ALA A 613 6.78 -30.82 -15.64
CA ALA A 613 6.21 -29.65 -14.98
C ALA A 613 5.98 -28.46 -15.93
N ILE A 614 6.78 -28.32 -17.00
CA ILE A 614 6.51 -27.36 -18.09
C ILE A 614 5.22 -27.76 -18.82
N ALA A 615 5.04 -29.04 -19.19
CA ALA A 615 3.86 -29.50 -19.90
C ALA A 615 2.56 -29.40 -19.08
N ASP A 616 2.65 -29.60 -17.76
CA ASP A 616 1.53 -29.39 -16.83
C ASP A 616 1.18 -27.89 -16.67
N LEU A 617 2.20 -27.03 -16.64
CA LEU A 617 2.02 -25.57 -16.66
C LEU A 617 1.42 -25.07 -17.99
N ASP A 618 1.85 -25.61 -19.14
CA ASP A 618 1.21 -25.37 -20.44
C ASP A 618 -0.28 -25.76 -20.40
N LYS A 619 -0.59 -26.99 -19.95
CA LYS A 619 -1.97 -27.49 -19.86
C LYS A 619 -2.87 -26.62 -18.97
N THR A 620 -2.38 -26.17 -17.82
CA THR A 620 -3.15 -25.29 -16.92
C THR A 620 -3.31 -23.88 -17.49
N ILE A 621 -2.38 -23.39 -18.32
CA ILE A 621 -2.52 -22.14 -19.08
C ILE A 621 -3.54 -22.30 -20.24
N GLU A 622 -3.63 -23.46 -20.88
CA GLU A 622 -4.65 -23.73 -21.90
C GLU A 622 -6.06 -23.86 -21.29
N GLU A 623 -6.20 -24.61 -20.18
CA GLU A 623 -7.50 -24.81 -19.52
C GLU A 623 -8.11 -23.52 -18.96
N ILE A 624 -7.31 -22.62 -18.37
CA ILE A 624 -7.82 -21.34 -17.85
C ILE A 624 -8.29 -20.39 -18.96
N HIS A 625 -7.71 -20.43 -20.16
CA HIS A 625 -8.21 -19.64 -21.30
C HIS A 625 -9.62 -20.06 -21.75
N HIS A 626 -10.06 -21.28 -21.42
CA HIS A 626 -11.45 -21.72 -21.65
C HIS A 626 -12.45 -21.23 -20.58
N LEU A 627 -11.97 -20.54 -19.54
CA LEU A 627 -12.79 -19.97 -18.45
C LEU A 627 -12.91 -18.44 -18.52
N SER A 628 -12.43 -17.81 -19.59
CA SER A 628 -12.28 -16.34 -19.70
C SER A 628 -13.58 -15.53 -19.64
N ASP A 629 -14.75 -16.18 -19.75
CA ASP A 629 -16.06 -15.53 -19.66
C ASP A 629 -16.54 -15.28 -18.21
N ASP A 630 -15.90 -15.90 -17.20
CA ASP A 630 -16.22 -15.69 -15.78
C ASP A 630 -14.94 -15.47 -14.94
N PRO A 631 -14.62 -14.20 -14.58
CA PRO A 631 -13.46 -13.86 -13.75
C PRO A 631 -13.41 -14.56 -12.39
N VAL A 632 -14.56 -14.93 -11.81
CA VAL A 632 -14.62 -15.61 -10.50
C VAL A 632 -14.19 -17.06 -10.65
N GLN A 633 -14.57 -17.73 -11.74
CA GLN A 633 -14.10 -19.08 -12.07
C GLN A 633 -12.63 -19.05 -12.51
N GLU A 634 -12.23 -18.08 -13.33
CA GLU A 634 -10.85 -17.88 -13.78
C GLU A 634 -9.89 -17.71 -12.57
N ALA A 635 -10.22 -16.82 -11.63
CA ALA A 635 -9.40 -16.58 -10.42
C ALA A 635 -9.34 -17.80 -9.48
N LYS A 636 -10.45 -18.54 -9.33
CA LYS A 636 -10.49 -19.79 -8.55
C LYS A 636 -9.66 -20.89 -9.19
N TYR A 637 -9.71 -21.05 -10.51
CA TYR A 637 -8.86 -21.99 -11.25
C TYR A 637 -7.37 -21.58 -11.14
N ALA A 638 -7.05 -20.29 -11.30
CA ALA A 638 -5.69 -19.77 -11.15
C ALA A 638 -5.09 -20.10 -9.78
N CYS A 639 -5.84 -19.89 -8.70
CA CYS A 639 -5.42 -20.21 -7.33
C CYS A 639 -5.24 -21.73 -7.08
N SER A 640 -6.07 -22.57 -7.70
CA SER A 640 -6.16 -24.01 -7.38
C SER A 640 -5.35 -24.92 -8.31
N HIS A 641 -5.01 -24.47 -9.51
CA HIS A 641 -4.32 -25.28 -10.53
C HIS A 641 -3.04 -24.58 -11.04
N VAL A 642 -3.16 -23.34 -11.55
CA VAL A 642 -2.01 -22.61 -12.13
C VAL A 642 -0.95 -22.29 -11.08
N LEU A 643 -1.32 -21.80 -9.91
CA LEU A 643 -0.39 -21.46 -8.83
C LEU A 643 0.37 -22.69 -8.28
N PRO A 644 -0.26 -23.86 -8.05
CA PRO A 644 0.46 -25.11 -7.78
C PRO A 644 1.41 -25.53 -8.91
N ALA A 645 0.98 -25.52 -10.18
CA ALA A 645 1.82 -25.90 -11.32
C ALA A 645 3.05 -24.99 -11.46
N LEU A 646 2.86 -23.67 -11.29
CA LEU A 646 3.92 -22.66 -11.27
C LEU A 646 4.95 -22.97 -10.16
N ASN A 647 4.50 -23.29 -8.94
CA ASN A 647 5.38 -23.66 -7.84
C ASN A 647 6.11 -25.00 -8.07
N ALA A 648 5.48 -25.98 -8.72
CA ALA A 648 6.11 -27.25 -9.09
C ALA A 648 7.19 -27.05 -10.15
N ALA A 649 6.87 -26.36 -11.25
CA ALA A 649 7.81 -26.03 -12.33
C ALA A 649 9.00 -25.21 -11.82
N ARG A 650 8.74 -24.24 -10.92
CA ARG A 650 9.81 -23.53 -10.21
C ARG A 650 10.66 -24.48 -9.37
N THR A 651 10.07 -25.38 -8.59
CA THR A 651 10.83 -26.28 -7.71
C THR A 651 11.73 -27.25 -8.50
N ALA A 652 11.29 -27.69 -9.68
CA ALA A 652 12.13 -28.45 -10.62
C ALA A 652 13.30 -27.61 -11.18
N ALA A 653 13.08 -26.32 -11.43
CA ALA A 653 14.14 -25.39 -11.87
C ALA A 653 15.13 -25.03 -10.74
N ASP A 654 14.64 -24.80 -9.51
CA ASP A 654 15.44 -24.56 -8.31
C ASP A 654 16.41 -25.76 -8.07
N LYS A 655 15.93 -27.02 -8.25
CA LYS A 655 16.78 -28.24 -8.22
C LYS A 655 17.83 -28.26 -9.34
N LEU A 656 17.44 -27.86 -10.55
CA LEU A 656 18.27 -27.91 -11.74
C LEU A 656 19.42 -26.89 -11.70
N GLU A 657 19.23 -25.74 -11.05
CA GLU A 657 20.27 -24.74 -10.81
C GLU A 657 21.48 -25.31 -10.05
N VAL A 658 21.23 -26.15 -9.05
CA VAL A 658 22.27 -26.73 -8.17
C VAL A 658 23.10 -27.78 -8.92
N LEU A 659 22.48 -28.56 -9.81
CA LEU A 659 23.16 -29.60 -10.57
C LEU A 659 23.84 -29.09 -11.86
N THR A 660 23.41 -27.95 -12.39
CA THR A 660 23.95 -27.39 -13.64
C THR A 660 25.19 -26.56 -13.38
N ALA A 661 26.30 -26.90 -14.05
CA ALA A 661 27.56 -26.14 -13.92
C ALA A 661 27.36 -24.67 -14.33
N ASP A 662 27.87 -23.75 -13.51
CA ASP A 662 27.49 -22.34 -13.55
C ASP A 662 27.69 -21.65 -14.91
N LYS A 663 28.72 -22.06 -15.65
CA LYS A 663 29.05 -21.65 -17.03
C LYS A 663 27.90 -21.87 -18.03
N PHE A 664 26.98 -22.79 -17.76
CA PHE A 664 25.83 -23.05 -18.63
C PHE A 664 24.55 -22.35 -18.13
N TYR A 665 24.46 -21.97 -16.85
CA TYR A 665 23.23 -21.47 -16.27
C TYR A 665 22.90 -20.05 -16.78
N PRO A 666 21.74 -19.83 -17.44
CA PRO A 666 21.54 -18.67 -18.31
C PRO A 666 21.12 -17.38 -17.58
N ILE A 667 20.53 -17.49 -16.38
CA ILE A 667 19.97 -16.38 -15.61
C ILE A 667 20.81 -16.06 -14.37
N PRO A 668 20.80 -14.82 -13.85
CA PRO A 668 21.53 -14.47 -12.64
C PRO A 668 21.04 -15.23 -11.41
N LYS A 669 21.97 -15.67 -10.57
CA LYS A 669 21.68 -16.42 -9.34
C LYS A 669 21.27 -15.51 -8.19
N TYR A 670 20.64 -16.08 -7.17
CA TYR A 670 20.27 -15.34 -5.96
C TYR A 670 21.46 -14.70 -5.23
N SER A 671 22.62 -15.36 -5.23
CA SER A 671 23.87 -14.79 -4.73
C SER A 671 24.25 -13.51 -5.47
N GLU A 672 24.13 -13.51 -6.79
CA GLU A 672 24.43 -12.37 -7.68
C GLU A 672 23.44 -11.23 -7.45
N LEU A 673 22.13 -11.52 -7.48
CA LEU A 673 21.09 -10.50 -7.32
C LEU A 673 21.07 -9.84 -5.93
N LEU A 674 21.56 -10.52 -4.89
CA LEU A 674 21.55 -10.03 -3.50
C LEU A 674 22.89 -9.43 -3.04
N TRP A 675 24.03 -9.74 -3.70
CA TRP A 675 25.35 -9.35 -3.18
C TRP A 675 26.39 -8.88 -4.22
N PHE A 676 26.10 -8.94 -5.55
CA PHE A 676 27.05 -8.57 -6.62
C PHE A 676 26.42 -7.63 -7.69
#